data_AF-A0A6P2G0Q5-F1
#
_entry.id   AF-A0A6P2G0Q5-F1
#
_cell.length_a   1.000
_cell.length_b   1.000
_cell.length_c   1.000
_cell.angle_alpha   90.00
_cell.angle_beta   90.00
_cell.angle_gamma   90.00
#
_symmetry.space_group_name_H-M   'P 1'
#
loop_
_entity.id
_entity.type
_entity.pdbx_description
1 polymer ?
#
loop_
_entity_poly.entity_id
_entity_poly.type
_entity_poly.pdbx_seq_one_letter_code
_entity_poly.pdbx_strand_id
1 'polypeptide(L)'
;MKKSAARWKFKYASLALAASLAACGGGGGGNGGSGSLAGFGSLAETGGGNGTGTGTGGNSDNAGGVAATGAQISGVAAMGAPLVGSVTVKDSLGATRMSPIGTNGAYTVDVGGMTAPFVFRAEGTVNGMTVTVHSVATEADIDGKINITQLTNLVVSNIAGQIAANYFDKFDQSGNAGLASKALVDAEVSKLKEKLLPVLTALGVDAAIDLLHGTFTPLADPIDKALDVIRVQYDTAANTATISNILNAITVLDDLSKQAAAEPSPATLSSDNVVTGLSDQALVKKVLEDFSAKFATGLPNSSDLSPLMTSTFMWNDQNRATWLNQFIQASDFIGISFTDIEIHQIDYSDPTKITAHVSLTPKTGQGIELGRIEDWKIRKGTDGIWRLHGDQRDLDLDWFATTSLHHGMPGASAVTCTDTGIEFNIVDRNNANNGGTIKYILVTGAGLPAGGLRYEEPVPGERWKIVGRGIETYVMASDCPGATTVLGDAAIAAIPDDSVYTLKAYDSAGTQVVMPTGTPDGAYRMKVQRRPLTLAEAAAPGVFPVIAPDTVTAFNSFTSGTLAFSASNVYPLSQATVQMRRQDAAFAPVDQVETSVLPAAAGTVSTTLNFLADPQVASSTMWVESPDRYRRNIQSYYFK
;
A
#
# COMPACT_ATOMS: atom_id res chain seq x y z
N MET A 1 11.70 -29.17 -16.37
CA MET A 1 11.46 -27.82 -15.86
C MET A 1 10.24 -27.85 -14.95
N LYS A 2 10.36 -27.35 -13.71
CA LYS A 2 9.24 -27.15 -12.75
C LYS A 2 9.40 -25.76 -12.09
N LYS A 3 9.55 -24.73 -12.93
CA LYS A 3 9.63 -23.33 -12.51
C LYS A 3 8.24 -22.86 -12.03
N SER A 4 8.14 -21.60 -11.60
CA SER A 4 6.92 -20.84 -11.20
C SER A 4 6.04 -21.39 -10.07
N ALA A 5 5.82 -22.70 -9.93
CA ALA A 5 4.90 -23.27 -8.94
C ALA A 5 5.32 -23.04 -7.48
N ALA A 6 6.63 -22.88 -7.19
CA ALA A 6 7.14 -22.67 -5.83
C ALA A 6 7.09 -21.18 -5.39
N ARG A 7 7.52 -20.25 -6.26
CA ARG A 7 7.42 -18.78 -6.04
C ARG A 7 6.02 -18.37 -5.57
N TRP A 8 5.01 -18.94 -6.22
CA TRP A 8 3.62 -18.67 -5.94
C TRP A 8 2.97 -19.64 -4.94
N LYS A 9 3.67 -20.67 -4.49
CA LYS A 9 3.34 -21.20 -3.17
C LYS A 9 3.66 -20.14 -2.11
N PHE A 10 4.78 -19.41 -2.18
CA PHE A 10 5.27 -18.59 -1.05
C PHE A 10 5.12 -17.06 -1.14
N LYS A 11 4.58 -16.48 -2.23
CA LYS A 11 3.87 -15.17 -2.14
C LYS A 11 2.41 -15.29 -1.71
N TYR A 12 1.74 -16.43 -1.95
CA TYR A 12 0.45 -16.73 -1.32
C TYR A 12 0.59 -17.40 0.04
N ALA A 13 1.72 -18.07 0.28
CA ALA A 13 2.20 -18.55 1.56
C ALA A 13 3.41 -17.73 2.10
N SER A 14 3.40 -16.42 1.83
CA SER A 14 3.70 -15.41 2.85
C SER A 14 2.87 -15.68 4.11
N LEU A 15 1.72 -16.30 3.86
CA LEU A 15 0.85 -17.05 4.73
C LEU A 15 1.23 -18.55 4.80
N ALA A 16 2.49 -18.85 5.09
CA ALA A 16 3.13 -20.14 5.43
C ALA A 16 2.66 -21.49 4.80
N LEU A 17 3.57 -22.40 4.44
CA LEU A 17 4.16 -23.32 5.41
C LEU A 17 5.48 -23.93 4.95
N ALA A 18 6.48 -23.93 5.82
CA ALA A 18 7.65 -24.82 5.68
C ALA A 18 7.31 -26.24 6.17
N ALA A 19 7.39 -27.23 5.29
CA ALA A 19 7.21 -28.65 5.64
C ALA A 19 8.32 -29.50 5.01
N SER A 20 9.35 -29.84 5.79
CA SER A 20 10.36 -30.83 5.42
C SER A 20 9.89 -32.23 5.82
N LEU A 21 9.87 -33.16 4.87
CA LEU A 21 9.48 -34.55 5.12
C LEU A 21 10.73 -35.44 5.25
N ALA A 22 11.01 -35.90 6.46
CA ALA A 22 12.05 -36.90 6.74
C ALA A 22 11.45 -38.03 7.57
N ALA A 23 11.23 -39.20 6.95
CA ALA A 23 10.66 -40.37 7.62
C ALA A 23 11.72 -41.46 7.78
N CYS A 24 12.15 -41.70 9.03
CA CYS A 24 12.76 -42.96 9.48
C CYS A 24 12.45 -43.14 10.98
N GLY A 25 12.34 -44.38 11.45
CA GLY A 25 11.90 -44.69 12.83
C GLY A 25 13.02 -44.60 13.89
N GLY A 26 12.76 -44.81 15.18
CA GLY A 26 11.47 -45.08 15.84
C GLY A 26 11.62 -45.95 17.11
N GLY A 27 10.57 -46.03 17.94
CA GLY A 27 10.40 -47.05 18.99
C GLY A 27 10.74 -46.65 20.44
N GLY A 28 9.80 -46.96 21.36
CA GLY A 28 9.97 -46.89 22.82
C GLY A 28 9.80 -45.49 23.45
N GLY A 29 9.22 -45.30 24.64
CA GLY A 29 8.54 -46.25 25.54
C GLY A 29 8.97 -46.08 27.00
N GLY A 30 8.18 -45.38 27.81
CA GLY A 30 8.46 -45.15 29.24
C GLY A 30 7.34 -44.34 29.92
N ASN A 31 7.21 -44.44 31.25
CA ASN A 31 6.04 -43.94 31.99
C ASN A 31 6.41 -43.18 33.29
N GLY A 32 5.58 -42.22 33.68
CA GLY A 32 5.45 -41.71 35.05
C GLY A 32 6.20 -40.41 35.38
N GLY A 33 5.63 -39.62 36.31
CA GLY A 33 6.27 -38.43 36.89
C GLY A 33 5.31 -37.28 37.20
N SER A 34 4.66 -37.29 38.38
CA SER A 34 3.87 -36.15 38.87
C SER A 34 4.76 -35.12 39.59
N GLY A 35 4.52 -33.82 39.39
CA GLY A 35 5.21 -32.75 40.11
C GLY A 35 4.42 -31.44 40.12
N SER A 36 4.35 -30.77 41.27
CA SER A 36 3.58 -29.53 41.47
C SER A 36 4.43 -28.50 42.23
N LEU A 37 4.46 -27.26 41.72
CA LEU A 37 4.84 -25.97 42.34
C LEU A 37 4.58 -24.91 41.25
N ALA A 38 3.83 -23.79 41.37
CA ALA A 38 3.35 -22.90 42.43
C ALA A 38 4.12 -21.56 42.51
N GLY A 39 3.38 -20.44 42.39
CA GLY A 39 3.89 -19.05 42.31
C GLY A 39 4.39 -18.67 40.90
N PHE A 40 4.32 -17.42 40.42
CA PHE A 40 3.75 -16.14 40.90
C PHE A 40 3.35 -15.34 39.63
N GLY A 41 2.53 -14.29 39.62
CA GLY A 41 1.72 -13.59 40.62
C GLY A 41 1.16 -12.30 39.98
N SER A 42 -0.11 -11.94 40.19
CA SER A 42 -0.79 -10.89 39.41
C SER A 42 -1.15 -9.63 40.20
N LEU A 43 -0.70 -8.47 39.71
CA LEU A 43 -1.16 -7.11 40.03
C LEU A 43 -1.15 -6.33 38.69
N ALA A 44 -2.18 -5.62 38.21
CA ALA A 44 -3.39 -5.05 38.81
C ALA A 44 -3.10 -3.94 39.83
N GLU A 45 -3.14 -2.69 39.37
CA GLU A 45 -3.01 -1.49 40.20
C GLU A 45 -4.06 -0.45 39.82
N THR A 46 -4.68 0.17 40.83
CA THR A 46 -5.79 1.13 40.69
C THR A 46 -5.33 2.54 41.04
N GLY A 47 -5.76 3.54 40.27
CA GLY A 47 -5.36 4.94 40.50
C GLY A 47 -6.21 5.70 41.54
N GLY A 48 -5.90 7.00 41.67
CA GLY A 48 -6.71 7.99 42.40
C GLY A 48 -6.09 8.48 43.71
N GLY A 49 -5.76 9.77 43.77
CA GLY A 49 -5.22 10.42 44.98
C GLY A 49 -5.23 11.95 44.89
N ASN A 50 -6.23 12.58 45.50
CA ASN A 50 -6.33 14.04 45.63
C ASN A 50 -5.71 14.50 46.97
N GLY A 51 -5.03 15.65 46.99
CA GLY A 51 -4.40 16.18 48.19
C GLY A 51 -4.13 17.68 48.14
N THR A 52 -4.95 18.47 48.84
CA THR A 52 -4.78 19.92 49.00
C THR A 52 -3.91 20.26 50.21
N GLY A 53 -2.93 21.14 50.05
CA GLY A 53 -2.13 21.68 51.16
C GLY A 53 -1.60 23.09 50.86
N THR A 54 -1.90 24.04 51.74
CA THR A 54 -1.42 25.44 51.64
C THR A 54 -0.16 25.65 52.47
N GLY A 55 0.85 26.33 51.93
CA GLY A 55 2.05 26.73 52.66
C GLY A 55 2.71 27.96 52.05
N THR A 56 2.85 29.03 52.83
CA THR A 56 3.46 30.30 52.41
C THR A 56 4.91 30.39 52.87
N GLY A 57 5.83 30.67 51.95
CA GLY A 57 7.23 30.98 52.25
C GLY A 57 8.03 31.06 50.95
N GLY A 58 8.46 32.26 50.56
CA GLY A 58 9.20 32.48 49.32
C GLY A 58 10.61 32.99 49.57
N ASN A 59 11.51 32.74 48.61
CA ASN A 59 12.67 33.61 48.39
C ASN A 59 13.13 33.54 46.92
N SER A 60 13.53 34.71 46.40
CA SER A 60 14.31 35.00 45.19
C SER A 60 14.41 34.01 44.02
N ASP A 61 13.95 34.50 42.88
CA ASP A 61 14.77 34.68 41.67
C ASP A 61 15.44 33.44 41.05
N ASN A 62 14.71 32.80 40.13
CA ASN A 62 15.28 32.61 38.80
C ASN A 62 14.21 32.90 37.74
N ALA A 63 14.43 33.94 36.93
CA ALA A 63 13.50 34.36 35.88
C ALA A 63 13.63 33.43 34.66
N GLY A 64 13.14 32.19 34.82
CA GLY A 64 12.91 31.28 33.70
C GLY A 64 11.96 31.96 32.73
N GLY A 65 12.49 32.43 31.59
CA GLY A 65 11.71 33.10 30.58
C GLY A 65 10.61 32.18 30.10
N VAL A 66 9.35 32.51 30.41
CA VAL A 66 8.19 31.85 29.83
C VAL A 66 8.34 32.03 28.32
N ALA A 67 8.52 30.93 27.59
CA ALA A 67 8.60 30.98 26.15
C ALA A 67 7.32 31.66 25.65
N ALA A 68 7.47 32.80 24.96
CA ALA A 68 6.32 33.49 24.40
C ALA A 68 5.57 32.49 23.51
N THR A 69 4.28 32.30 23.79
CA THR A 69 3.42 31.46 22.96
C THR A 69 3.35 32.10 21.58
N GLY A 70 4.14 31.57 20.64
CA GLY A 70 4.12 31.99 19.25
C GLY A 70 2.72 31.82 18.68
N ALA A 71 2.37 32.72 17.76
CA ALA A 71 1.16 32.62 16.96
C ALA A 71 1.10 31.22 16.32
N GLN A 72 0.06 30.45 16.57
CA GLN A 72 -0.01 29.03 16.19
C GLN A 72 -1.24 28.73 15.33
N ILE A 73 -1.18 27.68 14.53
CA ILE A 73 -2.36 27.12 13.87
C ILE A 73 -2.44 25.62 14.20
N SER A 74 -3.58 25.21 14.75
CA SER A 74 -3.86 23.81 15.13
C SER A 74 -4.81 23.15 14.12
N GLY A 75 -4.88 21.83 14.09
CA GLY A 75 -5.73 21.15 13.12
C GLY A 75 -5.79 19.64 13.24
N VAL A 76 -6.60 19.03 12.37
CA VAL A 76 -6.65 17.59 12.12
C VAL A 76 -6.38 17.32 10.64
N ALA A 77 -5.44 16.41 10.35
CA ALA A 77 -5.17 15.89 9.01
C ALA A 77 -5.75 14.47 8.87
N ALA A 78 -6.69 14.26 7.94
CA ALA A 78 -7.40 12.99 7.78
C ALA A 78 -8.06 12.79 6.40
N MET A 79 -8.22 11.53 6.00
CA MET A 79 -9.00 11.10 4.82
C MET A 79 -9.79 9.82 5.14
N GLY A 80 -10.78 9.92 6.03
CA GLY A 80 -11.54 8.76 6.57
C GLY A 80 -10.81 7.98 7.67
N ALA A 81 -9.51 8.25 7.81
CA ALA A 81 -8.69 7.87 8.95
C ALA A 81 -7.58 8.93 9.17
N PRO A 82 -6.94 8.97 10.35
CA PRO A 82 -5.78 9.82 10.63
C PRO A 82 -4.67 9.73 9.56
N LEU A 83 -4.15 10.89 9.15
CA LEU A 83 -2.93 10.98 8.34
C LEU A 83 -1.71 10.97 9.29
N VAL A 84 -0.85 9.97 9.16
CA VAL A 84 0.41 9.88 9.94
C VAL A 84 1.56 10.40 9.08
N GLY A 85 2.18 11.50 9.48
CA GLY A 85 3.18 12.19 8.65
C GLY A 85 3.62 13.54 9.23
N SER A 86 3.81 14.53 8.37
CA SER A 86 4.05 15.92 8.77
C SER A 86 3.18 16.92 8.00
N VAL A 87 2.92 18.07 8.63
CA VAL A 87 2.37 19.25 7.98
C VAL A 87 3.50 20.22 7.69
N THR A 88 3.60 20.67 6.44
CA THR A 88 4.36 21.86 6.06
C THR A 88 3.40 23.01 5.81
N VAL A 89 3.67 24.17 6.40
CA VAL A 89 3.01 25.44 6.05
C VAL A 89 3.99 26.30 5.25
N LYS A 90 3.47 27.03 4.26
CA LYS A 90 4.17 28.08 3.52
C LYS A 90 3.39 29.39 3.62
N ASP A 91 4.08 30.50 3.82
CA ASP A 91 3.50 31.85 3.86
C ASP A 91 3.58 32.58 2.51
N SER A 92 2.94 33.76 2.45
CA SER A 92 2.88 34.58 1.21
C SER A 92 4.23 35.10 0.71
N LEU A 93 5.31 34.97 1.50
CA LEU A 93 6.68 35.34 1.14
C LEU A 93 7.59 34.11 0.92
N GLY A 94 7.03 32.91 0.98
CA GLY A 94 7.74 31.64 0.76
C GLY A 94 8.47 31.09 1.99
N ALA A 95 8.32 31.70 3.17
CA ALA A 95 8.86 31.13 4.40
C ALA A 95 8.07 29.87 4.77
N THR A 96 8.76 28.87 5.34
CA THR A 96 8.17 27.58 5.68
C THR A 96 8.44 27.15 7.13
N ARG A 97 7.50 26.35 7.65
CA ARG A 97 7.60 25.62 8.92
C ARG A 97 7.03 24.22 8.73
N MET A 98 7.55 23.26 9.48
CA MET A 98 7.08 21.87 9.47
C MET A 98 6.81 21.39 10.90
N SER A 99 5.76 20.60 11.09
CA SER A 99 5.42 19.96 12.37
C SER A 99 4.95 18.52 12.14
N PRO A 100 5.27 17.55 13.01
CA PRO A 100 4.74 16.19 12.92
C PRO A 100 3.23 16.16 13.16
N ILE A 101 2.57 15.14 12.61
CA ILE A 101 1.16 14.84 12.87
C ILE A 101 1.08 13.67 13.86
N GLY A 102 0.25 13.81 14.89
CA GLY A 102 -0.01 12.77 15.87
C GLY A 102 -0.74 11.56 15.27
N THR A 103 -0.71 10.42 15.97
CA THR A 103 -1.39 9.17 15.52
C THR A 103 -2.92 9.28 15.44
N ASN A 104 -3.50 10.34 16.00
CA ASN A 104 -4.91 10.73 15.88
C ASN A 104 -5.18 11.78 14.79
N GLY A 105 -4.18 12.11 13.96
CA GLY A 105 -4.28 13.14 12.91
C GLY A 105 -4.11 14.58 13.42
N ALA A 106 -4.02 14.80 14.73
CA ALA A 106 -3.90 16.15 15.29
C ALA A 106 -2.50 16.75 15.05
N TYR A 107 -2.45 18.03 14.72
CA TYR A 107 -1.19 18.77 14.55
C TYR A 107 -1.28 20.19 15.15
N THR A 108 -0.13 20.83 15.34
CA THR A 108 -0.02 22.27 15.63
C THR A 108 1.29 22.81 15.03
N VAL A 109 1.24 23.96 14.36
CA VAL A 109 2.39 24.63 13.75
C VAL A 109 2.54 26.03 14.35
N ASP A 110 3.76 26.41 14.73
CA ASP A 110 4.12 27.80 15.03
C ASP A 110 4.28 28.59 13.72
N VAL A 111 3.47 29.63 13.56
CA VAL A 111 3.50 30.59 12.45
C VAL A 111 4.04 31.97 12.89
N GLY A 112 4.65 32.05 14.08
CA GLY A 112 5.27 33.25 14.61
C GLY A 112 6.29 33.89 13.65
N GLY A 113 6.00 35.12 13.22
CA GLY A 113 6.83 35.88 12.28
C GLY A 113 6.68 35.50 10.80
N MET A 114 5.68 34.68 10.46
CA MET A 114 5.29 34.39 9.07
C MET A 114 4.22 35.38 8.57
N THR A 115 4.14 35.60 7.26
CA THR A 115 3.28 36.61 6.63
C THR A 115 2.05 35.97 5.97
N ALA A 116 0.90 36.08 6.64
CA ALA A 116 -0.39 35.59 6.13
C ALA A 116 -0.75 36.19 4.75
N PRO A 117 -1.56 35.50 3.91
CA PRO A 117 -2.17 34.20 4.13
C PRO A 117 -1.17 33.03 4.06
N PHE A 118 -1.64 31.84 4.40
CA PHE A 118 -0.86 30.60 4.50
C PHE A 118 -1.48 29.49 3.66
N VAL A 119 -0.63 28.61 3.11
CA VAL A 119 -1.04 27.35 2.50
C VAL A 119 -0.38 26.18 3.22
N PHE A 120 -1.15 25.14 3.45
CA PHE A 120 -0.77 23.94 4.19
C PHE A 120 -0.67 22.74 3.25
N ARG A 121 0.29 21.86 3.52
CA ARG A 121 0.45 20.56 2.85
C ARG A 121 0.78 19.50 3.90
N ALA A 122 -0.10 18.52 4.07
CA ALA A 122 0.19 17.33 4.85
C ALA A 122 0.70 16.22 3.93
N GLU A 123 1.83 15.62 4.29
CA GLU A 123 2.48 14.53 3.57
C GLU A 123 2.71 13.35 4.53
N GLY A 124 2.24 12.16 4.17
CA GLY A 124 2.30 11.01 5.05
C GLY A 124 1.48 9.83 4.54
N THR A 125 0.94 9.02 5.45
CA THR A 125 0.09 7.86 5.10
C THR A 125 -1.29 7.90 5.75
N VAL A 126 -2.29 7.45 4.99
CA VAL A 126 -3.64 7.11 5.46
C VAL A 126 -3.95 5.70 4.95
N ASN A 127 -4.47 4.81 5.80
CA ASN A 127 -4.82 3.43 5.43
C ASN A 127 -3.75 2.75 4.55
N GLY A 128 -2.50 2.79 5.02
CA GLY A 128 -1.37 2.15 4.36
C GLY A 128 -0.98 2.70 2.98
N MET A 129 -1.61 3.76 2.47
CA MET A 129 -1.24 4.45 1.23
C MET A 129 -0.55 5.78 1.52
N THR A 130 0.39 6.20 0.66
CA THR A 130 0.98 7.55 0.74
C THR A 130 -0.03 8.56 0.20
N VAL A 131 -0.21 9.68 0.90
CA VAL A 131 -1.12 10.76 0.48
C VAL A 131 -0.49 12.14 0.69
N THR A 132 -0.87 13.07 -0.17
CA THR A 132 -0.54 14.50 -0.04
C THR A 132 -1.83 15.30 -0.17
N VAL A 133 -2.23 16.01 0.88
CA VAL A 133 -3.45 16.83 0.91
C VAL A 133 -3.16 18.23 1.46
N HIS A 134 -3.94 19.20 0.99
CA HIS A 134 -3.70 20.62 1.25
C HIS A 134 -4.83 21.30 2.01
N SER A 135 -4.51 22.45 2.58
CA SER A 135 -5.48 23.40 3.15
C SER A 135 -4.97 24.83 3.02
N VAL A 136 -5.80 25.82 3.37
CA VAL A 136 -5.51 27.26 3.25
C VAL A 136 -5.99 27.98 4.49
N ALA A 137 -5.26 29.02 4.90
CA ALA A 137 -5.62 29.86 6.04
C ALA A 137 -5.33 31.33 5.74
N THR A 138 -6.08 32.20 6.40
CA THR A 138 -5.96 33.65 6.31
C THR A 138 -5.32 34.23 7.57
N GLU A 139 -5.11 35.55 7.62
CA GLU A 139 -4.65 36.24 8.82
C GLU A 139 -5.63 36.09 10.01
N ALA A 140 -6.92 35.90 9.73
CA ALA A 140 -7.95 35.73 10.76
C ALA A 140 -7.94 34.36 11.45
N ASP A 141 -7.17 33.40 10.91
CA ASP A 141 -7.15 32.00 11.37
C ASP A 141 -5.91 31.68 12.23
N ILE A 142 -5.10 32.71 12.51
CA ILE A 142 -4.03 32.69 13.50
C ILE A 142 -4.61 32.45 14.90
N ASP A 143 -3.93 31.59 15.68
CA ASP A 143 -4.39 31.00 16.94
C ASP A 143 -5.69 30.19 16.83
N GLY A 144 -6.09 29.84 15.60
CA GLY A 144 -7.31 29.13 15.25
C GLY A 144 -7.13 27.64 14.89
N LYS A 145 -8.04 27.18 14.01
CA LYS A 145 -8.14 25.80 13.55
C LYS A 145 -8.25 25.69 12.04
N ILE A 146 -7.39 24.87 11.45
CA ILE A 146 -7.38 24.56 10.02
C ILE A 146 -7.25 23.05 9.88
N ASN A 147 -8.24 22.39 9.29
CA ASN A 147 -8.15 20.97 8.99
C ASN A 147 -7.50 20.75 7.63
N ILE A 148 -6.91 19.57 7.43
CA ILE A 148 -6.30 19.15 6.16
C ILE A 148 -6.93 17.83 5.73
N THR A 149 -7.86 17.90 4.79
CA THR A 149 -8.63 16.76 4.30
C THR A 149 -8.70 16.77 2.77
N GLN A 150 -9.22 15.71 2.17
CA GLN A 150 -9.53 15.71 0.73
C GLN A 150 -10.52 16.82 0.32
N LEU A 151 -11.39 17.29 1.24
CA LEU A 151 -12.34 18.36 0.98
C LEU A 151 -11.67 19.74 1.03
N THR A 152 -10.78 19.98 1.99
CA THR A 152 -9.98 21.23 1.99
C THR A 152 -8.99 21.26 0.84
N ASN A 153 -8.46 20.10 0.40
CA ASN A 153 -7.62 20.01 -0.79
C ASN A 153 -8.39 20.43 -2.06
N LEU A 154 -9.68 20.14 -2.14
CA LEU A 154 -10.54 20.59 -3.24
C LEU A 154 -10.80 22.10 -3.14
N VAL A 155 -11.08 22.64 -1.95
CA VAL A 155 -11.16 24.11 -1.72
C VAL A 155 -9.87 24.82 -2.18
N VAL A 156 -8.69 24.30 -1.82
CA VAL A 156 -7.40 24.86 -2.27
C VAL A 156 -7.24 24.77 -3.79
N SER A 157 -7.78 23.72 -4.41
CA SER A 157 -7.70 23.56 -5.87
C SER A 157 -8.62 24.56 -6.59
N ASN A 158 -9.84 24.78 -6.07
CA ASN A 158 -10.83 25.68 -6.66
C ASN A 158 -10.45 27.17 -6.51
N ILE A 159 -9.92 27.61 -5.36
CA ILE A 159 -9.40 28.99 -5.25
C ILE A 159 -8.25 29.24 -6.24
N ALA A 160 -7.45 28.21 -6.53
CA ALA A 160 -6.21 28.30 -7.30
C ALA A 160 -6.38 28.09 -8.82
N GLY A 161 -7.55 27.69 -9.29
CA GLY A 161 -7.81 27.36 -10.69
C GLY A 161 -7.20 26.03 -11.17
N GLN A 162 -6.57 25.26 -10.28
CA GLN A 162 -5.63 24.17 -10.62
C GLN A 162 -5.41 23.21 -9.45
N ILE A 163 -4.74 22.09 -9.67
CA ILE A 163 -4.33 21.12 -8.63
C ILE A 163 -3.57 21.81 -7.47
N ALA A 164 -4.06 21.62 -6.23
CA ALA A 164 -3.52 22.26 -5.01
C ALA A 164 -1.99 22.14 -4.80
N ALA A 165 -1.36 21.04 -5.23
CA ALA A 165 0.10 20.86 -5.13
C ALA A 165 0.87 21.92 -5.97
N ASN A 166 0.41 22.17 -7.20
CA ASN A 166 1.00 23.19 -8.08
C ASN A 166 0.83 24.61 -7.51
N TYR A 167 -0.23 24.83 -6.72
CA TYR A 167 -0.47 26.09 -6.02
C TYR A 167 0.44 26.24 -4.80
N PHE A 168 0.57 25.21 -3.95
CA PHE A 168 1.48 25.22 -2.80
C PHE A 168 2.93 25.50 -3.24
N ASP A 169 3.42 24.81 -4.26
CA ASP A 169 4.80 24.96 -4.72
C ASP A 169 5.09 26.37 -5.29
N LYS A 170 4.05 27.11 -5.72
CA LYS A 170 4.15 28.45 -6.32
C LYS A 170 3.49 29.57 -5.51
N PHE A 171 3.05 29.31 -4.28
CA PHE A 171 2.19 30.22 -3.50
C PHE A 171 2.76 31.64 -3.29
N ASP A 172 4.08 31.71 -3.11
CA ASP A 172 4.93 32.91 -2.99
C ASP A 172 5.10 33.72 -4.28
N GLN A 173 4.66 33.19 -5.43
CA GLN A 173 4.79 33.86 -6.72
C GLN A 173 3.67 34.90 -6.92
N SER A 174 4.02 36.02 -7.56
CA SER A 174 3.17 37.22 -7.67
C SER A 174 1.72 36.91 -8.07
N GLY A 175 0.78 37.27 -7.21
CA GLY A 175 -0.65 37.06 -7.38
C GLY A 175 -1.23 35.81 -6.70
N ASN A 176 -0.45 34.73 -6.54
CA ASN A 176 -0.98 33.44 -6.05
C ASN A 176 -1.49 33.53 -4.61
N ALA A 177 -0.72 34.12 -3.68
CA ALA A 177 -1.17 34.34 -2.30
C ALA A 177 -2.46 35.19 -2.22
N GLY A 178 -2.74 36.06 -3.20
CA GLY A 178 -3.98 36.85 -3.26
C GLY A 178 -5.25 36.01 -3.49
N LEU A 179 -5.13 34.79 -4.01
CA LEU A 179 -6.25 33.86 -4.18
C LEU A 179 -6.71 33.27 -2.83
N ALA A 180 -5.82 33.18 -1.84
CA ALA A 180 -6.12 32.77 -0.46
C ALA A 180 -6.77 33.91 0.37
N SER A 181 -7.57 34.77 -0.26
CA SER A 181 -8.34 35.81 0.44
C SER A 181 -9.57 35.20 1.12
N LYS A 182 -9.95 35.72 2.29
CA LYS A 182 -11.06 35.16 3.08
C LYS A 182 -12.37 35.07 2.27
N ALA A 183 -12.67 36.08 1.45
CA ALA A 183 -13.88 36.11 0.64
C ALA A 183 -13.93 35.00 -0.43
N LEU A 184 -12.79 34.58 -0.98
CA LEU A 184 -12.72 33.44 -1.92
C LEU A 184 -12.78 32.10 -1.17
N VAL A 185 -12.03 31.97 -0.07
CA VAL A 185 -12.04 30.75 0.76
C VAL A 185 -13.45 30.47 1.32
N ASP A 186 -14.11 31.48 1.89
CA ASP A 186 -15.49 31.37 2.39
C ASP A 186 -16.48 30.96 1.28
N ALA A 187 -16.29 31.45 0.05
CA ALA A 187 -17.15 31.15 -1.09
C ALA A 187 -16.96 29.71 -1.59
N GLU A 188 -15.72 29.24 -1.77
CA GLU A 188 -15.45 27.86 -2.19
C GLU A 188 -15.85 26.84 -1.11
N VAL A 189 -15.60 27.11 0.18
CA VAL A 189 -16.09 26.28 1.29
C VAL A 189 -17.61 26.20 1.26
N SER A 190 -18.31 27.32 1.06
CA SER A 190 -19.76 27.36 0.97
C SER A 190 -20.30 26.59 -0.24
N LYS A 191 -19.64 26.68 -1.40
CA LYS A 191 -20.05 26.00 -2.63
C LYS A 191 -19.80 24.49 -2.58
N LEU A 192 -18.66 24.06 -2.05
CA LEU A 192 -18.39 22.64 -1.80
C LEU A 192 -19.38 22.06 -0.78
N LYS A 193 -19.73 22.84 0.25
CA LYS A 193 -20.77 22.46 1.21
C LYS A 193 -22.14 22.32 0.57
N GLU A 194 -22.51 23.20 -0.37
CA GLU A 194 -23.74 23.09 -1.17
C GLU A 194 -23.74 21.80 -2.02
N LYS A 195 -22.64 21.51 -2.74
CA LYS A 195 -22.43 20.27 -3.51
C LYS A 195 -22.62 19.00 -2.65
N LEU A 196 -22.20 19.04 -1.38
CA LEU A 196 -22.16 17.87 -0.48
C LEU A 196 -23.33 17.76 0.51
N LEU A 197 -24.16 18.79 0.67
CA LEU A 197 -25.16 18.86 1.75
C LEU A 197 -26.11 17.64 1.84
N PRO A 198 -26.61 17.03 0.74
CA PRO A 198 -27.49 15.87 0.83
C PRO A 198 -26.82 14.65 1.47
N VAL A 199 -25.61 14.30 1.03
CA VAL A 199 -24.85 13.16 1.60
C VAL A 199 -24.36 13.47 3.01
N LEU A 200 -23.91 14.70 3.30
CA LEU A 200 -23.53 15.12 4.66
C LEU A 200 -24.68 14.94 5.65
N THR A 201 -25.88 15.43 5.29
CA THR A 201 -27.09 15.28 6.11
C THR A 201 -27.47 13.81 6.32
N ALA A 202 -27.38 12.98 5.27
CA ALA A 202 -27.69 11.55 5.35
C ALA A 202 -26.68 10.74 6.19
N LEU A 203 -25.47 11.25 6.39
CA LEU A 203 -24.44 10.69 7.28
C LEU A 203 -24.52 11.24 8.72
N GLY A 204 -25.47 12.14 9.01
CA GLY A 204 -25.65 12.75 10.33
C GLY A 204 -24.66 13.89 10.62
N VAL A 205 -24.04 14.48 9.59
CA VAL A 205 -23.27 15.72 9.72
C VAL A 205 -24.23 16.89 9.83
N ASP A 206 -23.97 17.82 10.76
CA ASP A 206 -24.79 19.01 10.95
C ASP A 206 -24.77 19.91 9.68
N ALA A 207 -25.92 20.42 9.27
CA ALA A 207 -26.02 21.36 8.14
C ALA A 207 -25.26 22.68 8.38
N ALA A 208 -24.95 23.01 9.64
CA ALA A 208 -24.10 24.13 10.02
C ALA A 208 -22.59 23.84 9.92
N ILE A 209 -22.15 22.60 9.63
CA ILE A 209 -20.73 22.18 9.65
C ILE A 209 -19.78 23.14 8.92
N ASP A 210 -18.64 23.42 9.55
CA ASP A 210 -17.51 24.10 8.94
C ASP A 210 -16.50 23.05 8.48
N LEU A 211 -16.28 22.96 7.16
CA LEU A 211 -15.38 21.96 6.55
C LEU A 211 -13.89 22.31 6.73
N LEU A 212 -13.56 23.56 7.08
CA LEU A 212 -12.21 24.06 7.20
C LEU A 212 -11.77 24.20 8.66
N HIS A 213 -12.59 24.79 9.53
CA HIS A 213 -12.24 25.11 10.92
C HIS A 213 -12.92 24.19 11.96
N GLY A 214 -13.90 23.37 11.56
CA GLY A 214 -14.72 22.57 12.47
C GLY A 214 -13.94 21.54 13.29
N THR A 215 -14.25 21.39 14.57
CA THR A 215 -13.63 20.35 15.41
C THR A 215 -14.18 18.97 15.10
N PHE A 216 -13.31 17.98 14.85
CA PHE A 216 -13.70 16.58 14.76
C PHE A 216 -12.60 15.63 15.24
N THR A 217 -13.02 14.41 15.56
CA THR A 217 -12.19 13.27 15.95
C THR A 217 -12.30 12.20 14.85
N PRO A 218 -11.21 11.86 14.16
CA PRO A 218 -11.21 10.76 13.18
C PRO A 218 -11.66 9.44 13.81
N LEU A 219 -12.22 8.56 12.99
CA LEU A 219 -12.83 7.26 13.33
C LEU A 219 -14.08 7.32 14.24
N ALA A 220 -14.52 8.51 14.66
CA ALA A 220 -15.65 8.67 15.58
C ALA A 220 -16.77 9.57 15.02
N ASP A 221 -16.43 10.79 14.63
CA ASP A 221 -17.43 11.85 14.36
C ASP A 221 -18.09 11.72 12.96
N PRO A 222 -19.31 12.26 12.77
CA PRO A 222 -20.04 12.13 11.51
C PRO A 222 -19.30 12.67 10.28
N ILE A 223 -18.51 13.73 10.42
CA ILE A 223 -17.74 14.31 9.31
C ILE A 223 -16.61 13.38 8.85
N ASP A 224 -16.02 12.58 9.75
CA ASP A 224 -15.02 11.59 9.37
C ASP A 224 -15.64 10.42 8.60
N LYS A 225 -16.86 10.00 8.99
CA LYS A 225 -17.67 9.04 8.21
C LYS A 225 -18.03 9.60 6.81
N ALA A 226 -18.12 10.92 6.67
CA ALA A 226 -18.25 11.56 5.37
C ALA A 226 -16.93 11.60 4.58
N LEU A 227 -15.76 11.66 5.23
CA LEU A 227 -14.48 11.44 4.57
C LEU A 227 -14.25 9.96 4.18
N ASP A 228 -14.87 9.00 4.89
CA ASP A 228 -14.85 7.56 4.57
C ASP A 228 -15.82 7.22 3.40
N VAL A 229 -16.84 8.05 3.14
CA VAL A 229 -17.89 7.82 2.12
C VAL A 229 -17.75 8.68 0.86
N ILE A 230 -17.30 9.94 1.01
CA ILE A 230 -17.02 10.85 -0.10
C ILE A 230 -15.58 10.59 -0.57
N ARG A 231 -15.34 10.67 -1.88
CA ARG A 231 -14.00 10.53 -2.46
C ARG A 231 -13.76 11.60 -3.51
N VAL A 232 -12.62 12.28 -3.45
CA VAL A 232 -12.19 13.23 -4.49
C VAL A 232 -11.05 12.64 -5.31
N GLN A 233 -11.22 12.54 -6.63
CA GLN A 233 -10.18 12.13 -7.58
C GLN A 233 -9.93 13.25 -8.60
N TYR A 234 -8.68 13.47 -9.01
CA TYR A 234 -8.31 14.60 -9.88
C TYR A 234 -7.90 14.10 -11.27
N ASP A 235 -8.45 14.71 -12.33
CA ASP A 235 -7.92 14.61 -13.68
C ASP A 235 -7.08 15.85 -13.96
N THR A 236 -5.76 15.66 -13.98
CA THR A 236 -4.77 16.73 -14.17
C THR A 236 -4.65 17.20 -15.63
N ALA A 237 -5.18 16.44 -16.58
CA ALA A 237 -5.20 16.77 -18.00
C ALA A 237 -6.49 17.51 -18.40
N ALA A 238 -7.63 17.14 -17.80
CA ALA A 238 -8.90 17.86 -17.92
C ALA A 238 -8.98 19.09 -16.98
N ASN A 239 -8.13 19.16 -15.96
CA ASN A 239 -8.17 20.15 -14.87
C ASN A 239 -9.51 20.13 -14.09
N THR A 240 -9.96 18.93 -13.76
CA THR A 240 -11.22 18.68 -13.03
C THR A 240 -11.00 17.80 -11.80
N ALA A 241 -11.97 17.80 -10.89
CA ALA A 241 -12.06 16.81 -9.83
C ALA A 241 -13.40 16.08 -9.90
N THR A 242 -13.38 14.75 -9.81
CA THR A 242 -14.57 13.93 -9.65
C THR A 242 -14.80 13.67 -8.17
N ILE A 243 -15.91 14.18 -7.64
CA ILE A 243 -16.40 13.89 -6.30
C ILE A 243 -17.35 12.70 -6.39
N SER A 244 -17.08 11.63 -5.65
CA SER A 244 -17.84 10.37 -5.71
C SER A 244 -18.42 10.00 -4.35
N ASN A 245 -19.62 9.41 -4.33
CA ASN A 245 -20.16 8.72 -3.16
C ASN A 245 -19.99 7.21 -3.36
N ILE A 246 -19.12 6.58 -2.56
CA ILE A 246 -18.75 5.17 -2.74
C ILE A 246 -19.90 4.18 -2.43
N LEU A 247 -20.99 4.65 -1.82
CA LEU A 247 -22.16 3.84 -1.44
C LEU A 247 -23.24 3.75 -2.52
N ASN A 248 -23.13 4.55 -3.59
CA ASN A 248 -24.08 4.52 -4.71
C ASN A 248 -23.45 4.75 -6.09
N ALA A 249 -22.13 4.98 -6.15
CA ALA A 249 -21.37 5.30 -7.37
C ALA A 249 -21.87 6.54 -8.14
N ILE A 250 -22.69 7.39 -7.52
CA ILE A 250 -23.04 8.70 -8.06
C ILE A 250 -21.84 9.63 -7.91
N THR A 251 -21.59 10.42 -8.95
CA THR A 251 -20.48 11.37 -9.02
C THR A 251 -20.96 12.78 -9.37
N VAL A 252 -20.26 13.78 -8.85
CA VAL A 252 -20.32 15.19 -9.27
C VAL A 252 -18.97 15.56 -9.87
N LEU A 253 -18.98 16.20 -11.05
CA LEU A 253 -17.78 16.75 -11.65
C LEU A 253 -17.61 18.21 -11.20
N ASP A 254 -16.45 18.51 -10.63
CA ASP A 254 -15.96 19.84 -10.26
C ASP A 254 -14.98 20.30 -11.34
N ASP A 255 -15.20 21.49 -11.91
CA ASP A 255 -14.28 22.10 -12.87
C ASP A 255 -13.43 23.12 -12.12
N LEU A 256 -12.15 22.81 -11.92
CA LEU A 256 -11.26 23.63 -11.09
C LEU A 256 -11.09 25.05 -11.64
N SER A 257 -11.39 25.28 -12.93
CA SER A 257 -11.37 26.63 -13.54
C SER A 257 -12.62 27.47 -13.23
N LYS A 258 -13.67 26.89 -12.64
CA LYS A 258 -14.90 27.57 -12.25
C LYS A 258 -14.97 27.80 -10.73
N GLN A 259 -14.53 28.96 -10.30
CA GLN A 259 -14.77 29.44 -8.92
C GLN A 259 -16.27 29.53 -8.60
N ALA A 260 -16.62 29.38 -7.32
CA ALA A 260 -17.96 29.31 -6.77
C ALA A 260 -18.96 30.37 -7.28
N ALA A 261 -18.49 31.59 -7.55
CA ALA A 261 -19.30 32.68 -8.08
C ALA A 261 -19.84 32.42 -9.51
N ALA A 262 -19.21 31.51 -10.26
CA ALA A 262 -19.64 31.05 -11.59
C ALA A 262 -20.58 29.82 -11.56
N GLU A 263 -20.89 29.28 -10.37
CA GLU A 263 -21.77 28.11 -10.18
C GLU A 263 -23.10 28.49 -9.49
N PRO A 264 -24.08 29.10 -10.20
CA PRO A 264 -25.36 29.52 -9.60
C PRO A 264 -26.28 28.35 -9.21
N SER A 265 -26.02 27.14 -9.71
CA SER A 265 -26.74 25.90 -9.38
C SER A 265 -25.80 24.71 -9.57
N PRO A 266 -24.96 24.36 -8.56
CA PRO A 266 -24.06 23.23 -8.66
C PRO A 266 -24.82 21.90 -8.69
N ALA A 267 -24.23 20.88 -9.32
CA ALA A 267 -24.72 19.51 -9.15
C ALA A 267 -24.43 19.03 -7.72
N THR A 268 -25.37 18.31 -7.11
CA THR A 268 -25.23 17.82 -5.72
C THR A 268 -25.00 16.32 -5.68
N LEU A 269 -24.20 15.88 -4.71
CA LEU A 269 -23.82 14.48 -4.54
C LEU A 269 -24.93 13.72 -3.81
N SER A 270 -25.54 12.73 -4.48
CA SER A 270 -26.76 12.09 -3.97
C SER A 270 -26.56 11.32 -2.67
N SER A 271 -27.58 11.39 -1.81
CA SER A 271 -27.73 10.61 -0.58
C SER A 271 -28.39 9.24 -0.77
N ASP A 272 -28.73 8.86 -2.01
CA ASP A 272 -29.32 7.55 -2.32
C ASP A 272 -28.49 6.39 -1.73
N ASN A 273 -29.16 5.38 -1.18
CA ASN A 273 -28.58 4.19 -0.54
C ASN A 273 -27.62 4.44 0.65
N VAL A 274 -27.34 5.67 1.09
CA VAL A 274 -26.33 5.96 2.13
C VAL A 274 -26.56 5.19 3.44
N VAL A 275 -27.79 5.08 3.92
CA VAL A 275 -28.11 4.35 5.18
C VAL A 275 -27.86 2.83 5.04
N THR A 276 -28.27 2.25 3.91
CA THR A 276 -27.97 0.85 3.56
C THR A 276 -26.47 0.64 3.42
N GLY A 277 -25.79 1.57 2.75
CA GLY A 277 -24.37 1.55 2.48
C GLY A 277 -23.50 1.62 3.73
N LEU A 278 -23.82 2.47 4.71
CA LEU A 278 -23.15 2.47 6.02
C LEU A 278 -23.31 1.12 6.75
N SER A 279 -24.52 0.55 6.70
CA SER A 279 -24.82 -0.75 7.32
C SER A 279 -24.02 -1.87 6.65
N ASP A 280 -23.93 -1.85 5.32
CA ASP A 280 -23.19 -2.84 4.55
C ASP A 280 -21.67 -2.63 4.60
N GLN A 281 -21.15 -1.40 4.71
CA GLN A 281 -19.72 -1.15 5.01
C GLN A 281 -19.30 -1.80 6.33
N ALA A 282 -20.12 -1.68 7.38
CA ALA A 282 -19.86 -2.32 8.67
C ALA A 282 -19.83 -3.85 8.55
N LEU A 283 -20.75 -4.45 7.78
CA LEU A 283 -20.77 -5.89 7.51
C LEU A 283 -19.58 -6.34 6.64
N VAL A 284 -19.14 -5.53 5.68
CA VAL A 284 -17.96 -5.79 4.83
C VAL A 284 -16.68 -5.76 5.67
N LYS A 285 -16.51 -4.76 6.56
CA LYS A 285 -15.42 -4.72 7.55
C LYS A 285 -15.50 -5.95 8.49
N LYS A 286 -16.69 -6.32 8.98
CA LYS A 286 -16.90 -7.50 9.83
C LYS A 286 -16.56 -8.85 9.17
N VAL A 287 -16.77 -9.03 7.86
CA VAL A 287 -16.37 -10.29 7.17
C VAL A 287 -14.87 -10.52 7.24
N LEU A 288 -14.07 -9.46 7.22
CA LEU A 288 -12.61 -9.54 7.37
C LEU A 288 -12.24 -9.93 8.81
N GLU A 289 -12.90 -9.33 9.82
CA GLU A 289 -12.73 -9.67 11.24
C GLU A 289 -13.15 -11.13 11.55
N ASP A 290 -14.32 -11.57 11.07
CA ASP A 290 -14.85 -12.93 11.26
C ASP A 290 -13.93 -13.99 10.63
N PHE A 291 -13.21 -13.63 9.57
CA PHE A 291 -12.25 -14.49 8.88
C PHE A 291 -10.89 -14.49 9.58
N SER A 292 -10.33 -13.33 9.95
CA SER A 292 -9.05 -13.27 10.67
C SER A 292 -9.15 -13.90 12.06
N ALA A 293 -10.30 -13.79 12.73
CA ALA A 293 -10.58 -14.46 13.99
C ALA A 293 -10.47 -16.00 13.94
N LYS A 294 -10.59 -16.62 12.76
CA LYS A 294 -10.37 -18.07 12.58
C LYS A 294 -8.92 -18.50 12.77
N PHE A 295 -7.98 -17.56 12.70
CA PHE A 295 -6.55 -17.77 12.89
C PHE A 295 -6.03 -17.30 14.25
N ALA A 296 -6.90 -16.81 15.14
CA ALA A 296 -6.49 -16.07 16.35
C ALA A 296 -5.54 -16.83 17.30
N THR A 297 -5.61 -18.18 17.32
CA THR A 297 -4.79 -19.03 18.22
C THR A 297 -4.21 -20.28 17.54
N GLY A 298 -4.38 -20.44 16.23
CA GLY A 298 -3.98 -21.65 15.50
C GLY A 298 -4.50 -21.67 14.06
N LEU A 299 -4.32 -22.79 13.36
CA LEU A 299 -4.75 -22.94 11.98
C LEU A 299 -6.20 -23.48 11.90
N PRO A 300 -7.09 -22.85 11.13
CA PRO A 300 -8.46 -23.31 10.92
C PRO A 300 -8.54 -24.44 9.88
N ASN A 301 -9.62 -25.20 9.91
CA ASN A 301 -9.92 -26.20 8.89
C ASN A 301 -10.63 -25.55 7.68
N SER A 302 -10.61 -26.24 6.54
CA SER A 302 -11.36 -25.82 5.33
C SER A 302 -12.87 -25.64 5.59
N SER A 303 -13.44 -26.41 6.54
CA SER A 303 -14.83 -26.27 7.01
C SER A 303 -15.12 -24.97 7.76
N ASP A 304 -14.10 -24.38 8.41
CA ASP A 304 -14.26 -23.21 9.27
C ASP A 304 -14.20 -21.90 8.47
N LEU A 305 -13.53 -21.95 7.30
CA LEU A 305 -13.40 -20.85 6.34
C LEU A 305 -14.46 -20.90 5.22
N SER A 306 -14.82 -22.09 4.73
CA SER A 306 -15.76 -22.25 3.59
C SER A 306 -17.09 -21.48 3.71
N PRO A 307 -17.74 -21.33 4.89
CA PRO A 307 -18.97 -20.54 5.03
C PRO A 307 -18.78 -19.03 4.83
N LEU A 308 -17.58 -18.51 5.09
CA LEU A 308 -17.19 -17.10 4.95
C LEU A 308 -16.83 -16.73 3.51
N MET A 309 -16.86 -17.69 2.59
CA MET A 309 -16.41 -17.54 1.20
C MET A 309 -17.52 -17.91 0.23
N THR A 310 -17.72 -17.07 -0.78
CA THR A 310 -18.61 -17.38 -1.92
C THR A 310 -18.26 -18.72 -2.59
N SER A 311 -19.24 -19.40 -3.17
CA SER A 311 -19.00 -20.64 -3.92
C SER A 311 -18.12 -20.43 -5.16
N THR A 312 -18.22 -19.24 -5.77
CA THR A 312 -17.45 -18.78 -6.93
C THR A 312 -16.24 -17.92 -6.55
N PHE A 313 -15.70 -18.08 -5.34
CA PHE A 313 -14.45 -17.42 -4.94
C PHE A 313 -13.29 -17.79 -5.88
N MET A 314 -12.54 -16.78 -6.32
CA MET A 314 -11.34 -16.89 -7.13
C MET A 314 -10.34 -15.81 -6.75
N TRP A 315 -9.06 -16.20 -6.61
CA TRP A 315 -7.94 -15.33 -6.29
C TRP A 315 -6.76 -15.68 -7.21
N ASN A 316 -6.29 -14.72 -8.03
CA ASN A 316 -5.19 -14.89 -8.97
C ASN A 316 -5.29 -16.22 -9.76
N ASP A 317 -6.38 -16.38 -10.51
CA ASP A 317 -6.65 -17.58 -11.32
C ASP A 317 -6.65 -18.92 -10.53
N GLN A 318 -6.94 -18.86 -9.22
CA GLN A 318 -7.12 -20.04 -8.36
C GLN A 318 -8.51 -20.06 -7.72
N ASN A 319 -9.24 -21.17 -7.95
CA ASN A 319 -10.53 -21.40 -7.32
C ASN A 319 -10.42 -21.63 -5.80
N ARG A 320 -11.55 -21.46 -5.09
CA ARG A 320 -11.69 -21.64 -3.65
C ARG A 320 -11.03 -22.89 -3.06
N ALA A 321 -11.13 -24.05 -3.72
CA ALA A 321 -10.60 -25.31 -3.16
C ALA A 321 -9.07 -25.36 -3.25
N THR A 322 -8.50 -24.95 -4.39
CA THR A 322 -7.04 -24.82 -4.56
C THR A 322 -6.45 -23.81 -3.58
N TRP A 323 -7.13 -22.68 -3.37
CA TRP A 323 -6.74 -21.63 -2.45
C TRP A 323 -6.80 -22.08 -0.99
N LEU A 324 -7.94 -22.58 -0.53
CA LEU A 324 -8.12 -23.05 0.86
C LEU A 324 -7.08 -24.11 1.25
N ASN A 325 -6.77 -25.05 0.36
CA ASN A 325 -5.79 -26.11 0.62
C ASN A 325 -4.36 -25.57 0.86
N GLN A 326 -4.02 -24.37 0.36
CA GLN A 326 -2.77 -23.69 0.69
C GLN A 326 -2.94 -22.89 2.00
N PHE A 327 -3.98 -22.07 2.04
CA PHE A 327 -4.23 -21.04 3.05
C PHE A 327 -4.45 -21.59 4.47
N ILE A 328 -4.92 -22.84 4.62
CA ILE A 328 -5.07 -23.50 5.95
C ILE A 328 -3.76 -24.05 6.54
N GLN A 329 -2.64 -23.98 5.81
CA GLN A 329 -1.33 -24.45 6.29
C GLN A 329 -0.53 -23.34 7.02
N ALA A 330 -1.10 -22.13 7.08
CA ALA A 330 -0.44 -20.86 7.30
C ALA A 330 0.01 -20.52 8.74
N SER A 331 1.10 -21.11 9.24
CA SER A 331 1.69 -20.75 10.56
C SER A 331 1.83 -19.24 10.81
N ASP A 332 2.23 -18.48 9.79
CA ASP A 332 2.55 -17.05 9.89
C ASP A 332 1.29 -16.16 9.98
N PHE A 333 0.11 -16.70 9.65
CA PHE A 333 -1.18 -16.03 9.85
C PHE A 333 -1.76 -16.27 11.25
N ILE A 334 -1.12 -17.06 12.13
CA ILE A 334 -1.60 -17.21 13.51
C ILE A 334 -1.55 -15.83 14.19
N GLY A 335 -2.73 -15.31 14.57
CA GLY A 335 -2.91 -13.95 15.08
C GLY A 335 -2.98 -12.85 14.00
N ILE A 336 -3.25 -13.17 12.73
CA ILE A 336 -3.41 -12.16 11.66
C ILE A 336 -4.49 -11.12 12.00
N SER A 337 -4.23 -9.88 11.63
CA SER A 337 -5.25 -8.83 11.44
C SER A 337 -5.25 -8.34 9.99
N PHE A 338 -6.43 -7.96 9.49
CA PHE A 338 -6.51 -7.10 8.31
C PHE A 338 -6.63 -5.66 8.78
N THR A 339 -5.73 -4.81 8.30
CA THR A 339 -5.67 -3.39 8.65
C THR A 339 -5.78 -2.54 7.39
N ASP A 340 -5.77 -1.21 7.54
CA ASP A 340 -5.70 -0.28 6.42
C ASP A 340 -6.85 -0.45 5.40
N ILE A 341 -8.02 -0.88 5.90
CA ILE A 341 -9.17 -1.33 5.09
C ILE A 341 -9.83 -0.12 4.43
N GLU A 342 -9.71 -0.03 3.12
CA GLU A 342 -10.27 1.01 2.28
C GLU A 342 -11.36 0.41 1.39
N ILE A 343 -12.59 0.90 1.50
CA ILE A 343 -13.67 0.53 0.58
C ILE A 343 -13.69 1.55 -0.55
N HIS A 344 -13.53 1.10 -1.80
CA HIS A 344 -13.53 1.99 -2.97
C HIS A 344 -14.95 2.22 -3.52
N GLN A 345 -15.79 1.19 -3.44
CA GLN A 345 -17.17 1.17 -3.94
C GLN A 345 -17.93 0.04 -3.26
N ILE A 346 -19.24 0.22 -3.03
CA ILE A 346 -20.19 -0.88 -2.95
C ILE A 346 -21.12 -0.79 -4.16
N ASP A 347 -21.03 -1.74 -5.07
CA ASP A 347 -21.86 -1.81 -6.26
C ASP A 347 -23.22 -2.46 -5.95
N TYR A 348 -24.28 -1.71 -6.20
CA TYR A 348 -25.68 -2.13 -6.06
C TYR A 348 -26.40 -2.31 -7.41
N SER A 349 -25.68 -2.18 -8.54
CA SER A 349 -26.27 -2.24 -9.89
C SER A 349 -26.96 -3.58 -10.19
N ASP A 350 -26.44 -4.67 -9.64
CA ASP A 350 -27.08 -5.98 -9.62
C ASP A 350 -27.49 -6.36 -8.18
N PRO A 351 -28.79 -6.29 -7.82
CA PRO A 351 -29.25 -6.62 -6.47
C PRO A 351 -29.08 -8.10 -6.10
N THR A 352 -28.73 -8.98 -7.05
CA THR A 352 -28.39 -10.39 -6.80
C THR A 352 -26.89 -10.63 -6.59
N LYS A 353 -26.04 -9.62 -6.84
CA LYS A 353 -24.57 -9.72 -6.78
C LYS A 353 -23.91 -8.50 -6.13
N ILE A 354 -24.57 -7.82 -5.19
CA ILE A 354 -24.06 -6.63 -4.51
C ILE A 354 -22.62 -6.87 -4.02
N THR A 355 -21.65 -6.08 -4.51
CA THR A 355 -20.22 -6.34 -4.35
C THR A 355 -19.49 -5.11 -3.81
N ALA A 356 -18.79 -5.27 -2.70
CA ALA A 356 -17.87 -4.27 -2.17
C ALA A 356 -16.47 -4.52 -2.74
N HIS A 357 -15.86 -3.45 -3.25
CA HIS A 357 -14.50 -3.41 -3.76
C HIS A 357 -13.60 -2.80 -2.69
N VAL A 358 -12.58 -3.54 -2.24
CA VAL A 358 -11.84 -3.27 -1.01
C VAL A 358 -10.34 -3.43 -1.23
N SER A 359 -9.53 -2.46 -0.81
CA SER A 359 -8.09 -2.64 -0.61
C SER A 359 -7.79 -2.79 0.88
N LEU A 360 -6.87 -3.68 1.23
CA LEU A 360 -6.56 -4.02 2.63
C LEU A 360 -5.13 -4.53 2.80
N THR A 361 -4.63 -4.47 4.04
CA THR A 361 -3.27 -4.88 4.38
C THR A 361 -3.29 -6.00 5.43
N PRO A 362 -3.05 -7.28 5.06
CA PRO A 362 -2.76 -8.33 6.03
C PRO A 362 -1.49 -8.05 6.83
N LYS A 363 -1.57 -8.17 8.16
CA LYS A 363 -0.45 -8.08 9.09
C LYS A 363 -0.42 -9.31 10.01
N THR A 364 0.76 -9.86 10.27
CA THR A 364 0.94 -10.99 11.20
C THR A 364 0.55 -10.61 12.64
N GLY A 365 0.52 -11.59 13.55
CA GLY A 365 0.36 -11.33 14.99
C GLY A 365 1.48 -10.50 15.63
N GLN A 366 2.59 -10.24 14.91
CA GLN A 366 3.66 -9.31 15.31
C GLN A 366 3.50 -7.91 14.67
N GLY A 367 2.46 -7.67 13.88
CA GLY A 367 2.20 -6.40 13.18
C GLY A 367 2.97 -6.21 11.86
N ILE A 368 3.68 -7.23 11.38
CA ILE A 368 4.49 -7.17 10.15
C ILE A 368 3.56 -7.30 8.94
N GLU A 369 3.66 -6.37 7.98
CA GLU A 369 2.89 -6.40 6.73
C GLU A 369 3.32 -7.57 5.83
N LEU A 370 2.33 -8.16 5.16
CA LEU A 370 2.49 -9.29 4.24
C LEU A 370 2.20 -8.90 2.77
N GLY A 371 2.05 -7.60 2.52
CA GLY A 371 1.71 -6.97 1.24
C GLY A 371 0.42 -6.14 1.31
N ARG A 372 0.16 -5.35 0.26
CA ARG A 372 -1.15 -4.74 0.00
C ARG A 372 -1.96 -5.65 -0.91
N ILE A 373 -3.20 -5.92 -0.54
CA ILE A 373 -4.19 -6.50 -1.45
C ILE A 373 -5.01 -5.33 -2.01
N GLU A 374 -5.07 -5.20 -3.35
CA GLU A 374 -5.86 -4.18 -4.04
C GLU A 374 -7.05 -4.81 -4.80
N ASP A 375 -8.18 -4.09 -4.88
CA ASP A 375 -9.44 -4.48 -5.55
C ASP A 375 -9.98 -5.89 -5.17
N TRP A 376 -9.84 -6.27 -3.89
CA TRP A 376 -10.44 -7.49 -3.36
C TRP A 376 -11.96 -7.32 -3.23
N LYS A 377 -12.69 -8.33 -3.70
CA LYS A 377 -14.15 -8.32 -3.74
C LYS A 377 -14.72 -9.08 -2.54
N ILE A 378 -15.69 -8.47 -1.89
CA ILE A 378 -16.54 -9.09 -0.87
C ILE A 378 -17.97 -8.97 -1.39
N ARG A 379 -18.73 -10.06 -1.45
CA ARG A 379 -20.05 -10.11 -2.10
C ARG A 379 -21.14 -10.53 -1.13
N LYS A 380 -22.27 -9.83 -1.19
CA LYS A 380 -23.52 -10.20 -0.52
C LYS A 380 -24.18 -11.34 -1.30
N GLY A 381 -24.46 -12.45 -0.63
CA GLY A 381 -25.28 -13.52 -1.22
C GLY A 381 -26.75 -13.11 -1.35
N THR A 382 -27.53 -13.88 -2.11
CA THR A 382 -29.00 -13.75 -2.15
C THR A 382 -29.68 -14.13 -0.84
N ASP A 383 -28.93 -14.71 0.11
CA ASP A 383 -29.28 -14.91 1.51
C ASP A 383 -29.00 -13.68 2.40
N GLY A 384 -28.52 -12.57 1.82
CA GLY A 384 -28.16 -11.33 2.51
C GLY A 384 -26.80 -11.36 3.20
N ILE A 385 -26.08 -12.49 3.18
CA ILE A 385 -24.84 -12.69 3.94
C ILE A 385 -23.63 -12.31 3.07
N TRP A 386 -22.85 -11.34 3.54
CA TRP A 386 -21.57 -10.93 2.96
C TRP A 386 -20.50 -12.02 3.13
N ARG A 387 -19.71 -12.26 2.08
CA ARG A 387 -18.65 -13.29 2.04
C ARG A 387 -17.48 -12.85 1.17
N LEU A 388 -16.29 -13.37 1.46
CA LEU A 388 -15.11 -13.18 0.61
C LEU A 388 -15.36 -13.72 -0.80
N HIS A 389 -14.91 -12.98 -1.80
CA HIS A 389 -15.03 -13.33 -3.21
C HIS A 389 -13.67 -13.37 -3.95
N GLY A 390 -12.64 -12.75 -3.38
CA GLY A 390 -11.28 -12.72 -3.91
C GLY A 390 -11.09 -11.58 -4.91
N ASP A 391 -10.01 -11.59 -5.69
CA ASP A 391 -9.81 -10.57 -6.72
C ASP A 391 -10.66 -10.82 -7.98
N GLN A 392 -11.19 -12.05 -8.12
CA GLN A 392 -11.87 -12.53 -9.32
C GLN A 392 -11.03 -12.45 -10.61
N ARG A 393 -9.70 -12.36 -10.58
CA ARG A 393 -8.89 -12.23 -11.81
C ARG A 393 -8.64 -13.58 -12.47
N ASP A 394 -8.97 -13.70 -13.76
CA ASP A 394 -8.58 -14.81 -14.65
C ASP A 394 -7.05 -14.90 -14.90
N LEU A 395 -6.26 -13.94 -14.43
CA LEU A 395 -4.80 -13.99 -14.46
C LEU A 395 -4.21 -13.75 -13.06
N ASP A 396 -3.08 -14.40 -12.80
CA ASP A 396 -2.23 -14.14 -11.65
C ASP A 396 -1.26 -12.99 -11.98
N LEU A 397 -1.37 -11.89 -11.23
CA LEU A 397 -0.71 -10.62 -11.52
C LEU A 397 -0.20 -9.93 -10.23
N ASP A 398 1.10 -9.65 -10.18
CA ASP A 398 1.84 -8.95 -9.10
C ASP A 398 2.92 -8.05 -9.70
N TRP A 399 2.72 -6.73 -9.63
CA TRP A 399 3.57 -5.75 -10.31
C TRP A 399 4.13 -4.75 -9.31
N PHE A 400 5.44 -4.50 -9.35
CA PHE A 400 6.12 -3.65 -8.40
C PHE A 400 7.36 -2.98 -9.00
N ALA A 401 7.68 -1.78 -8.52
CA ALA A 401 8.98 -1.17 -8.75
C ALA A 401 10.06 -1.97 -8.00
N THR A 402 11.22 -2.15 -8.63
CA THR A 402 12.34 -2.91 -8.08
C THR A 402 13.66 -2.17 -8.28
N THR A 403 14.57 -2.33 -7.32
CA THR A 403 15.93 -1.80 -7.39
C THR A 403 16.88 -2.81 -6.76
N SER A 404 17.93 -3.17 -7.49
CA SER A 404 18.71 -4.39 -7.25
C SER A 404 20.20 -4.09 -7.21
N LEU A 405 20.85 -4.37 -6.08
CA LEU A 405 22.30 -4.34 -5.95
C LEU A 405 22.87 -5.72 -6.31
N HIS A 406 23.90 -5.75 -7.15
CA HIS A 406 24.50 -6.97 -7.69
C HIS A 406 25.99 -7.04 -7.35
N HIS A 407 26.42 -8.13 -6.70
CA HIS A 407 27.82 -8.39 -6.33
C HIS A 407 28.37 -9.61 -7.05
N GLY A 408 29.48 -9.44 -7.78
CA GLY A 408 30.27 -10.57 -8.29
C GLY A 408 29.73 -11.21 -9.57
N MET A 409 28.95 -10.48 -10.38
CA MET A 409 28.27 -10.98 -11.58
C MET A 409 29.16 -11.79 -12.56
N PRO A 410 28.59 -12.74 -13.33
CA PRO A 410 29.31 -13.48 -14.36
C PRO A 410 30.05 -12.56 -15.34
N GLY A 411 31.35 -12.80 -15.56
CA GLY A 411 32.21 -11.97 -16.42
C GLY A 411 32.66 -10.63 -15.80
N ALA A 412 32.12 -10.25 -14.65
CA ALA A 412 32.40 -8.99 -13.95
C ALA A 412 32.59 -9.20 -12.44
N SER A 413 33.24 -10.29 -12.03
CA SER A 413 33.18 -10.81 -10.64
C SER A 413 33.86 -9.97 -9.56
N ALA A 414 34.47 -8.84 -9.91
CA ALA A 414 34.97 -7.83 -8.97
C ALA A 414 34.08 -6.56 -8.89
N VAL A 415 33.01 -6.49 -9.69
CA VAL A 415 32.11 -5.34 -9.77
C VAL A 415 30.97 -5.49 -8.78
N THR A 416 30.61 -4.36 -8.17
CA THR A 416 29.29 -4.13 -7.56
C THR A 416 28.57 -3.10 -8.42
N CYS A 417 27.30 -3.33 -8.76
CA CYS A 417 26.51 -2.47 -9.65
C CYS A 417 25.02 -2.55 -9.32
N THR A 418 24.22 -1.63 -9.88
CA THR A 418 22.81 -1.42 -9.57
C THR A 418 21.94 -1.39 -10.81
N ASP A 419 20.86 -2.17 -10.80
CA ASP A 419 19.76 -2.11 -11.77
C ASP A 419 18.50 -1.51 -11.10
N THR A 420 17.70 -0.73 -11.82
CA THR A 420 16.42 -0.19 -11.35
C THR A 420 15.36 -0.23 -12.44
N GLY A 421 14.11 -0.56 -12.09
CA GLY A 421 13.04 -0.77 -13.05
C GLY A 421 11.73 -1.25 -12.44
N ILE A 422 10.87 -1.87 -13.24
CA ILE A 422 9.57 -2.41 -12.80
C ILE A 422 9.46 -3.88 -13.21
N GLU A 423 9.05 -4.74 -12.29
CA GLU A 423 8.72 -6.14 -12.57
C GLU A 423 7.23 -6.31 -12.77
N PHE A 424 6.85 -7.00 -13.85
CA PHE A 424 5.46 -7.35 -14.14
C PHE A 424 5.35 -8.88 -14.10
N ASN A 425 5.02 -9.43 -12.94
CA ASN A 425 4.73 -10.86 -12.86
C ASN A 425 3.34 -11.12 -13.45
N ILE A 426 3.31 -12.04 -14.40
CA ILE A 426 2.11 -12.46 -15.13
C ILE A 426 2.19 -13.99 -15.26
N VAL A 427 1.15 -14.69 -14.78
CA VAL A 427 0.95 -16.13 -14.97
C VAL A 427 -0.50 -16.39 -15.38
N ASP A 428 -0.67 -17.24 -16.38
CA ASP A 428 -1.93 -17.89 -16.72
C ASP A 428 -1.86 -19.31 -16.11
N ARG A 429 -2.81 -19.66 -15.24
CA ARG A 429 -2.85 -20.97 -14.54
C ARG A 429 -3.91 -21.89 -15.14
N ASN A 430 -4.92 -21.34 -15.80
CA ASN A 430 -6.11 -22.01 -16.28
C ASN A 430 -6.62 -21.37 -17.58
N ASN A 431 -5.85 -21.51 -18.68
CA ASN A 431 -6.09 -20.87 -19.98
C ASN A 431 -7.47 -21.10 -20.68
N ALA A 432 -8.42 -21.77 -20.01
CA ALA A 432 -9.79 -21.97 -20.41
C ALA A 432 -10.79 -20.90 -19.90
N ASN A 433 -10.46 -20.05 -18.91
CA ASN A 433 -11.35 -18.98 -18.44
C ASN A 433 -11.16 -17.63 -19.14
N ASN A 434 -9.98 -17.37 -19.73
CA ASN A 434 -9.53 -16.14 -20.41
C ASN A 434 -10.51 -15.44 -21.40
N GLY A 435 -11.67 -16.00 -21.74
CA GLY A 435 -12.59 -15.49 -22.76
C GLY A 435 -12.13 -15.75 -24.21
N GLY A 436 -10.88 -16.15 -24.41
CA GLY A 436 -10.29 -16.55 -25.69
C GLY A 436 -8.84 -17.03 -25.53
N THR A 437 -8.25 -17.52 -26.61
CA THR A 437 -6.86 -18.00 -26.59
C THR A 437 -5.87 -16.84 -26.65
N ILE A 438 -5.22 -16.53 -25.54
CA ILE A 438 -4.15 -15.53 -25.49
C ILE A 438 -2.88 -16.11 -26.13
N LYS A 439 -2.24 -15.36 -27.03
CA LYS A 439 -0.93 -15.66 -27.63
C LYS A 439 0.14 -14.63 -27.30
N TYR A 440 -0.25 -13.37 -27.12
CA TYR A 440 0.64 -12.35 -26.57
C TYR A 440 -0.09 -11.38 -25.66
N ILE A 441 0.67 -10.73 -24.79
CA ILE A 441 0.22 -9.68 -23.89
C ILE A 441 1.03 -8.42 -24.17
N LEU A 442 0.37 -7.26 -24.14
CA LEU A 442 1.01 -5.95 -24.10
C LEU A 442 0.75 -5.29 -22.74
N VAL A 443 1.80 -4.76 -22.12
CA VAL A 443 1.71 -3.92 -20.91
C VAL A 443 2.13 -2.49 -21.24
N THR A 444 1.28 -1.51 -20.98
CA THR A 444 1.53 -0.08 -21.19
C THR A 444 1.42 0.71 -19.89
N GLY A 445 2.07 1.87 -19.80
CA GLY A 445 2.05 2.74 -18.62
C GLY A 445 3.27 3.67 -18.55
N ALA A 446 3.36 4.47 -17.49
CA ALA A 446 4.42 5.48 -17.36
C ALA A 446 5.83 4.85 -17.29
N GLY A 447 6.79 5.45 -18.00
CA GLY A 447 8.17 4.94 -18.11
C GLY A 447 8.36 3.74 -19.03
N LEU A 448 7.30 3.17 -19.62
CA LEU A 448 7.41 2.11 -20.62
C LEU A 448 7.60 2.69 -22.04
N PRO A 449 8.10 1.90 -23.01
CA PRO A 449 8.14 2.31 -24.41
C PRO A 449 6.73 2.64 -24.94
N ALA A 450 6.63 3.50 -25.96
CA ALA A 450 5.34 3.96 -26.48
C ALA A 450 4.43 2.85 -27.03
N GLY A 451 5.00 1.72 -27.48
CA GLY A 451 4.26 0.51 -27.89
C GLY A 451 3.99 -0.49 -26.75
N GLY A 452 4.37 -0.16 -25.52
CA GLY A 452 4.37 -1.05 -24.36
C GLY A 452 5.50 -2.08 -24.35
N LEU A 453 5.41 -2.99 -23.38
CA LEU A 453 6.22 -4.21 -23.28
C LEU A 453 5.40 -5.39 -23.82
N ARG A 454 6.00 -6.17 -24.73
CA ARG A 454 5.38 -7.38 -25.28
C ARG A 454 5.87 -8.63 -24.55
N TYR A 455 4.94 -9.53 -24.25
CA TYR A 455 5.16 -10.84 -23.65
C TYR A 455 4.51 -11.90 -24.56
N GLU A 456 5.17 -13.03 -24.84
CA GLU A 456 4.56 -14.17 -25.55
C GLU A 456 4.03 -15.22 -24.57
N GLU A 457 3.06 -16.00 -25.02
CA GLU A 457 2.51 -17.19 -24.33
C GLU A 457 3.64 -18.18 -23.96
N PRO A 458 3.85 -18.47 -22.67
CA PRO A 458 4.76 -19.52 -22.22
C PRO A 458 4.04 -20.89 -22.23
N VAL A 459 4.68 -21.94 -21.70
CA VAL A 459 3.93 -23.15 -21.33
C VAL A 459 2.90 -22.79 -20.24
N PRO A 460 1.63 -23.24 -20.31
CA PRO A 460 0.61 -22.91 -19.31
C PRO A 460 1.08 -23.17 -17.87
N GLY A 461 0.82 -22.23 -16.97
CA GLY A 461 1.34 -22.22 -15.59
C GLY A 461 2.76 -21.68 -15.42
N GLU A 462 3.56 -21.51 -16.49
CA GLU A 462 4.83 -20.79 -16.43
C GLU A 462 4.62 -19.25 -16.52
N ARG A 463 5.70 -18.51 -16.22
CA ARG A 463 5.70 -17.04 -16.23
C ARG A 463 5.89 -16.50 -17.64
N TRP A 464 5.05 -15.54 -18.00
CA TRP A 464 5.20 -14.74 -19.22
C TRP A 464 6.47 -13.87 -19.12
N LYS A 465 7.17 -13.66 -20.23
CA LYS A 465 8.48 -12.97 -20.25
C LYS A 465 8.57 -11.92 -21.35
N ILE A 466 9.30 -10.84 -21.07
CA ILE A 466 9.48 -9.73 -22.02
C ILE A 466 10.26 -10.25 -23.24
N VAL A 467 9.69 -10.02 -24.43
CA VAL A 467 10.27 -10.38 -25.73
C VAL A 467 11.67 -9.77 -25.88
N GLY A 468 12.61 -10.57 -26.35
CA GLY A 468 14.02 -10.16 -26.52
C GLY A 468 14.82 -10.00 -25.21
N ARG A 469 14.20 -10.15 -24.03
CA ARG A 469 14.89 -10.08 -22.73
C ARG A 469 14.83 -11.38 -21.92
N GLY A 470 13.76 -12.17 -22.05
CA GLY A 470 13.64 -13.46 -21.35
C GLY A 470 13.49 -13.37 -19.83
N ILE A 471 13.16 -12.18 -19.31
CA ILE A 471 12.91 -11.88 -17.89
C ILE A 471 11.58 -11.13 -17.73
N GLU A 472 11.09 -11.11 -16.49
CA GLU A 472 9.85 -10.46 -16.06
C GLU A 472 10.05 -8.96 -15.75
N THR A 473 11.30 -8.57 -15.48
CA THR A 473 11.71 -7.23 -15.07
C THR A 473 12.08 -6.34 -16.27
N TYR A 474 11.48 -5.16 -16.37
CA TYR A 474 11.91 -4.11 -17.28
C TYR A 474 12.87 -3.16 -16.57
N VAL A 475 14.17 -3.43 -16.74
CA VAL A 475 15.25 -2.54 -16.29
C VAL A 475 15.19 -1.23 -17.07
N MET A 476 15.00 -0.13 -16.36
CA MET A 476 14.91 1.24 -16.88
C MET A 476 16.28 1.93 -16.89
N ALA A 477 17.04 1.80 -15.80
CA ALA A 477 18.41 2.29 -15.70
C ALA A 477 19.30 1.27 -14.98
N SER A 478 20.59 1.32 -15.29
CA SER A 478 21.61 0.39 -14.82
C SER A 478 23.00 0.99 -14.97
N ASP A 479 23.87 0.80 -13.97
CA ASP A 479 25.33 0.95 -14.12
C ASP A 479 26.08 -0.39 -14.28
N CYS A 480 25.34 -1.51 -14.33
CA CYS A 480 25.90 -2.86 -14.50
C CYS A 480 26.61 -3.07 -15.85
N PRO A 481 27.81 -3.69 -15.88
CA PRO A 481 28.56 -3.94 -17.12
C PRO A 481 27.78 -4.69 -18.20
N GLY A 482 27.71 -4.10 -19.39
CA GLY A 482 27.04 -4.70 -20.56
C GLY A 482 25.52 -4.52 -20.62
N ALA A 483 24.90 -3.99 -19.56
CA ALA A 483 23.50 -3.61 -19.58
C ALA A 483 23.28 -2.28 -20.34
N THR A 484 22.02 -1.99 -20.67
CA THR A 484 21.62 -0.77 -21.40
C THR A 484 20.62 0.02 -20.58
N THR A 485 21.04 1.20 -20.09
CA THR A 485 20.12 2.21 -19.55
C THR A 485 19.22 2.74 -20.66
N VAL A 486 17.90 2.73 -20.42
CA VAL A 486 16.86 3.16 -21.36
C VAL A 486 16.25 4.52 -20.94
N LEU A 487 16.19 4.80 -19.64
CA LEU A 487 15.77 6.08 -19.06
C LEU A 487 16.87 6.65 -18.17
N GLY A 488 17.16 7.95 -18.29
CA GLY A 488 17.99 8.64 -17.31
C GLY A 488 17.23 8.98 -16.02
N ASP A 489 17.96 9.27 -14.95
CA ASP A 489 17.42 9.60 -13.62
C ASP A 489 16.28 10.63 -13.65
N ALA A 490 16.40 11.71 -14.43
CA ALA A 490 15.35 12.72 -14.56
C ALA A 490 14.05 12.20 -15.19
N ALA A 491 14.12 11.19 -16.08
CA ALA A 491 12.95 10.56 -16.68
C ALA A 491 12.30 9.53 -15.73
N ILE A 492 13.10 8.82 -14.92
CA ILE A 492 12.57 7.98 -13.83
C ILE A 492 11.91 8.86 -12.76
N ALA A 493 12.56 9.95 -12.36
CA ALA A 493 12.05 10.90 -11.37
C ALA A 493 10.70 11.54 -11.77
N ALA A 494 10.45 11.67 -13.09
CA ALA A 494 9.21 12.20 -13.65
C ALA A 494 8.08 11.15 -13.84
N ILE A 495 8.30 9.88 -13.52
CA ILE A 495 7.23 8.88 -13.43
C ILE A 495 6.36 9.23 -12.20
N PRO A 496 5.05 9.46 -12.36
CA PRO A 496 4.17 9.72 -11.21
C PRO A 496 4.15 8.55 -10.23
N ASP A 497 4.05 8.86 -8.94
CA ASP A 497 3.64 7.88 -7.95
C ASP A 497 2.18 7.44 -8.21
N ASP A 498 1.78 6.28 -7.68
CA ASP A 498 0.50 5.63 -7.99
C ASP A 498 0.21 5.45 -9.50
N SER A 499 1.26 5.33 -10.33
CA SER A 499 1.13 5.12 -11.78
C SER A 499 0.35 3.84 -12.10
N VAL A 500 -0.68 3.97 -12.93
CA VAL A 500 -1.50 2.86 -13.41
C VAL A 500 -0.90 2.28 -14.70
N TYR A 501 -0.69 0.98 -14.70
CA TYR A 501 -0.26 0.18 -15.84
C TYR A 501 -1.45 -0.62 -16.38
N THR A 502 -1.52 -0.84 -17.69
CA THR A 502 -2.62 -1.53 -18.38
C THR A 502 -2.09 -2.75 -19.12
N LEU A 503 -2.68 -3.92 -18.85
CA LEU A 503 -2.42 -5.18 -19.54
C LEU A 503 -3.56 -5.47 -20.51
N LYS A 504 -3.23 -5.69 -21.78
CA LYS A 504 -4.16 -6.21 -22.82
C LYS A 504 -3.65 -7.51 -23.42
N ALA A 505 -4.55 -8.49 -23.50
CA ALA A 505 -4.31 -9.81 -24.07
C ALA A 505 -4.72 -9.87 -25.55
N TYR A 506 -4.04 -10.66 -26.36
CA TYR A 506 -4.27 -10.75 -27.81
C TYR A 506 -4.09 -12.17 -28.36
N ASP A 507 -4.83 -12.51 -29.41
CA ASP A 507 -4.76 -13.81 -30.10
C ASP A 507 -3.63 -13.88 -31.16
N SER A 508 -3.57 -14.99 -31.91
CA SER A 508 -2.60 -15.19 -33.01
C SER A 508 -2.83 -14.30 -34.25
N ALA A 509 -4.00 -13.67 -34.39
CA ALA A 509 -4.32 -12.73 -35.46
C ALA A 509 -4.08 -11.27 -35.06
N GLY A 510 -3.77 -11.01 -33.78
CA GLY A 510 -3.66 -9.66 -33.22
C GLY A 510 -4.99 -9.05 -32.79
N THR A 511 -6.06 -9.84 -32.71
CA THR A 511 -7.34 -9.44 -32.12
C THR A 511 -7.19 -9.36 -30.60
N GLN A 512 -7.74 -8.34 -29.95
CA GLN A 512 -7.71 -8.29 -28.49
C GLN A 512 -8.63 -9.38 -27.91
N VAL A 513 -8.09 -10.19 -26.98
CA VAL A 513 -8.89 -11.07 -26.13
C VAL A 513 -9.54 -10.20 -25.06
N VAL A 514 -10.86 -10.34 -24.90
CA VAL A 514 -11.64 -9.60 -23.90
C VAL A 514 -11.70 -10.45 -22.63
N MET A 515 -10.84 -10.15 -21.67
CA MET A 515 -10.78 -10.87 -20.38
C MET A 515 -12.14 -10.76 -19.66
N PRO A 516 -12.85 -11.87 -19.36
CA PRO A 516 -14.19 -11.83 -18.76
C PRO A 516 -14.27 -11.11 -17.42
N THR A 517 -13.21 -11.18 -16.62
CA THR A 517 -13.11 -10.48 -15.33
C THR A 517 -12.24 -9.22 -15.37
N GLY A 518 -11.95 -8.70 -16.57
CA GLY A 518 -11.27 -7.42 -16.76
C GLY A 518 -12.21 -6.22 -16.60
N THR A 519 -11.68 -5.04 -16.88
CA THR A 519 -12.47 -3.82 -17.12
C THR A 519 -13.34 -3.95 -18.37
N PRO A 520 -14.33 -3.06 -18.62
CA PRO A 520 -15.24 -3.17 -19.77
C PRO A 520 -14.58 -3.22 -21.17
N ASP A 521 -13.33 -2.75 -21.31
CA ASP A 521 -12.52 -2.89 -22.53
C ASP A 521 -11.62 -4.14 -22.53
N GLY A 522 -11.92 -5.14 -21.71
CA GLY A 522 -11.26 -6.45 -21.65
C GLY A 522 -9.82 -6.44 -21.13
N ALA A 523 -9.45 -5.43 -20.34
CA ALA A 523 -8.07 -5.21 -19.88
C ALA A 523 -7.95 -5.38 -18.36
N TYR A 524 -6.74 -5.62 -17.87
CA TYR A 524 -6.42 -5.41 -16.45
C TYR A 524 -5.70 -4.09 -16.27
N ARG A 525 -6.02 -3.38 -15.18
CA ARG A 525 -5.34 -2.15 -14.77
C ARG A 525 -4.91 -2.32 -13.32
N MET A 526 -3.64 -2.08 -13.04
CA MET A 526 -3.07 -2.18 -11.69
C MET A 526 -2.11 -1.02 -11.43
N LYS A 527 -1.95 -0.69 -10.16
CA LYS A 527 -1.23 0.48 -9.67
C LYS A 527 0.16 0.07 -9.16
N VAL A 528 1.19 0.83 -9.50
CA VAL A 528 2.50 0.74 -8.83
C VAL A 528 2.64 1.99 -7.96
N GLN A 529 2.53 1.79 -6.64
CA GLN A 529 2.31 2.87 -5.68
C GLN A 529 3.43 3.93 -5.63
N ARG A 530 4.66 3.53 -5.96
CA ARG A 530 5.84 4.40 -5.95
C ARG A 530 6.71 4.08 -7.17
N ARG A 531 7.18 5.10 -7.87
CA ARG A 531 8.15 4.91 -8.97
C ARG A 531 9.45 4.23 -8.47
N PRO A 532 10.21 3.56 -9.36
CA PRO A 532 11.53 3.04 -9.02
C PRO A 532 12.46 4.13 -8.47
N LEU A 533 13.49 3.73 -7.72
CA LEU A 533 14.59 4.62 -7.37
C LEU A 533 15.32 5.04 -8.65
N THR A 534 15.80 6.28 -8.71
CA THR A 534 16.82 6.66 -9.71
C THR A 534 18.18 6.06 -9.32
N LEU A 535 19.18 6.05 -10.21
CA LEU A 535 20.51 5.52 -9.84
C LEU A 535 21.18 6.39 -8.77
N ALA A 536 21.02 7.72 -8.83
CA ALA A 536 21.50 8.62 -7.78
C ALA A 536 20.79 8.42 -6.42
N GLU A 537 19.48 8.10 -6.43
CA GLU A 537 18.77 7.74 -5.19
C GLU A 537 19.22 6.37 -4.65
N ALA A 538 19.45 5.39 -5.53
CA ALA A 538 19.89 4.05 -5.15
C ALA A 538 21.34 4.02 -4.62
N ALA A 539 22.20 4.93 -5.09
CA ALA A 539 23.57 5.09 -4.60
C ALA A 539 23.68 5.67 -3.17
N ALA A 540 22.56 6.03 -2.53
CA ALA A 540 22.54 6.52 -1.17
C ALA A 540 22.90 5.42 -0.14
N PRO A 541 23.61 5.76 0.95
CA PRO A 541 23.95 4.77 1.98
C PRO A 541 22.69 4.27 2.70
N GLY A 542 22.61 2.95 2.92
CA GLY A 542 21.50 2.33 3.64
C GLY A 542 20.23 2.06 2.82
N VAL A 543 20.27 2.19 1.48
CA VAL A 543 19.16 1.78 0.61
C VAL A 543 18.92 0.26 0.67
N PHE A 544 19.98 -0.52 0.52
CA PHE A 544 19.90 -1.96 0.29
C PHE A 544 19.99 -2.82 1.57
N PRO A 545 19.28 -3.95 1.65
CA PRO A 545 19.58 -5.01 2.60
C PRO A 545 21.04 -5.48 2.51
N VAL A 546 21.62 -5.89 3.63
CA VAL A 546 23.03 -6.32 3.71
C VAL A 546 23.09 -7.76 4.18
N ILE A 547 23.51 -8.67 3.28
CA ILE A 547 23.76 -10.08 3.63
C ILE A 547 25.02 -10.17 4.49
N ALA A 548 24.98 -10.94 5.58
CA ALA A 548 26.08 -11.02 6.52
C ALA A 548 27.36 -11.60 5.87
N PRO A 549 28.57 -11.08 6.18
CA PRO A 549 29.83 -11.58 5.62
C PRO A 549 30.05 -13.08 5.81
N ASP A 550 29.60 -13.65 6.94
CA ASP A 550 29.68 -15.09 7.20
C ASP A 550 28.78 -15.90 6.26
N THR A 551 27.57 -15.40 5.96
CA THR A 551 26.64 -16.01 4.99
C THR A 551 27.22 -15.93 3.57
N VAL A 552 27.85 -14.81 3.19
CA VAL A 552 28.54 -14.67 1.90
C VAL A 552 29.75 -15.62 1.80
N THR A 553 30.52 -15.76 2.88
CA THR A 553 31.67 -16.67 2.95
C THR A 553 31.24 -18.14 2.86
N ALA A 554 30.15 -18.50 3.53
CA ALA A 554 29.52 -19.82 3.43
C ALA A 554 28.99 -20.07 2.00
N PHE A 555 28.27 -19.12 1.39
CA PHE A 555 27.78 -19.22 0.01
C PHE A 555 28.92 -19.44 -1.00
N ASN A 556 30.02 -18.68 -0.88
CA ASN A 556 31.20 -18.80 -1.74
C ASN A 556 31.87 -20.19 -1.65
N SER A 557 31.71 -20.92 -0.54
CA SER A 557 32.19 -22.31 -0.37
C SER A 557 31.11 -23.39 -0.56
N PHE A 558 29.82 -23.02 -0.53
CA PHE A 558 28.68 -23.94 -0.56
C PHE A 558 28.56 -24.76 -1.86
N THR A 559 28.21 -26.05 -1.73
CA THR A 559 27.87 -26.94 -2.85
C THR A 559 26.51 -27.60 -2.65
N SER A 560 26.25 -28.09 -1.43
CA SER A 560 25.00 -28.75 -1.01
C SER A 560 24.91 -28.80 0.52
N GLY A 561 23.78 -29.27 1.05
CA GLY A 561 23.49 -29.30 2.48
C GLY A 561 22.69 -28.08 2.92
N THR A 562 22.97 -27.59 4.13
CA THR A 562 22.28 -26.45 4.74
C THR A 562 23.18 -25.22 4.73
N LEU A 563 22.75 -24.15 4.06
CA LEU A 563 23.38 -22.83 4.11
C LEU A 563 22.68 -22.00 5.18
N ALA A 564 23.42 -21.58 6.21
CA ALA A 564 22.94 -20.61 7.19
C ALA A 564 22.89 -19.22 6.55
N PHE A 565 21.75 -18.55 6.66
CA PHE A 565 21.52 -17.24 6.08
C PHE A 565 21.21 -16.20 7.17
N SER A 566 21.83 -15.03 7.08
CA SER A 566 21.42 -13.84 7.83
C SER A 566 21.64 -12.55 7.03
N ALA A 567 20.79 -11.56 7.27
CA ALA A 567 20.89 -10.23 6.68
C ALA A 567 20.39 -9.14 7.65
N SER A 568 20.86 -7.91 7.45
CA SER A 568 20.43 -6.69 8.14
C SER A 568 19.94 -5.64 7.13
N ASN A 569 19.46 -4.50 7.63
CA ASN A 569 18.88 -3.43 6.83
C ASN A 569 17.70 -3.87 5.93
N VAL A 570 16.92 -4.87 6.38
CA VAL A 570 15.58 -5.14 5.85
C VAL A 570 14.56 -4.27 6.58
N TYR A 571 13.46 -3.91 5.90
CA TYR A 571 12.45 -3.03 6.48
C TYR A 571 11.66 -3.76 7.59
N PRO A 572 11.72 -3.32 8.87
CA PRO A 572 11.23 -4.13 9.99
C PRO A 572 9.69 -4.27 10.07
N LEU A 573 8.94 -3.60 9.19
CA LEU A 573 7.48 -3.59 9.20
C LEU A 573 6.86 -4.33 8.01
N SER A 574 7.65 -4.97 7.13
CA SER A 574 7.15 -5.78 6.02
C SER A 574 7.94 -7.08 5.89
N GLN A 575 7.29 -8.14 5.41
CA GLN A 575 7.93 -9.45 5.20
C GLN A 575 9.01 -9.34 4.11
N ALA A 576 10.20 -9.88 4.41
CA ALA A 576 11.28 -10.02 3.44
C ALA A 576 11.30 -11.45 2.86
N THR A 577 11.94 -11.64 1.71
CA THR A 577 12.11 -12.97 1.10
C THR A 577 13.59 -13.26 0.87
N VAL A 578 14.04 -14.43 1.31
CA VAL A 578 15.39 -14.95 1.05
C VAL A 578 15.30 -16.02 -0.02
N GLN A 579 16.17 -15.94 -1.04
CA GLN A 579 16.17 -16.87 -2.17
C GLN A 579 17.59 -17.32 -2.51
N MET A 580 17.73 -18.55 -3.00
CA MET A 580 18.92 -19.00 -3.71
C MET A 580 18.52 -19.92 -4.86
N ARG A 581 19.14 -19.73 -6.02
CA ARG A 581 18.94 -20.53 -7.24
C ARG A 581 20.27 -21.13 -7.66
N ARG A 582 20.26 -22.37 -8.13
CA ARG A 582 21.41 -23.05 -8.72
C ARG A 582 21.15 -23.33 -10.20
N GLN A 583 22.19 -23.23 -11.02
CA GLN A 583 22.10 -23.30 -12.48
C GLN A 583 23.19 -24.21 -13.07
N ASP A 584 22.88 -24.81 -14.21
CA ASP A 584 23.84 -25.61 -14.98
C ASP A 584 24.75 -24.74 -15.86
N ALA A 585 25.67 -25.38 -16.59
CA ALA A 585 26.61 -24.70 -17.48
C ALA A 585 25.95 -24.06 -18.72
N ALA A 586 24.67 -24.33 -18.97
CA ALA A 586 23.84 -23.69 -19.99
C ALA A 586 22.87 -22.64 -19.38
N PHE A 587 23.08 -22.28 -18.11
CA PHE A 587 22.24 -21.38 -17.30
C PHE A 587 20.79 -21.87 -17.08
N ALA A 588 20.44 -23.11 -17.41
CA ALA A 588 19.15 -23.69 -17.03
C ALA A 588 19.09 -23.85 -15.50
N PRO A 589 17.94 -23.67 -14.84
CA PRO A 589 17.83 -23.90 -13.40
C PRO A 589 17.91 -25.39 -13.09
N VAL A 590 18.80 -25.75 -12.17
CA VAL A 590 18.79 -27.07 -11.52
C VAL A 590 17.69 -27.08 -10.47
N ASP A 591 17.82 -26.22 -9.46
CA ASP A 591 16.83 -26.00 -8.41
C ASP A 591 16.87 -24.57 -7.82
N GLN A 592 15.96 -24.29 -6.91
CA GLN A 592 15.81 -23.02 -6.20
C GLN A 592 15.17 -23.28 -4.84
N VAL A 593 15.67 -22.61 -3.82
CA VAL A 593 15.03 -22.46 -2.50
C VAL A 593 14.59 -21.01 -2.36
N GLU A 594 13.41 -20.82 -1.80
CA GLU A 594 12.79 -19.53 -1.55
C GLU A 594 12.09 -19.63 -0.20
N THR A 595 12.24 -18.60 0.64
CA THR A 595 11.76 -18.62 2.02
C THR A 595 11.42 -17.21 2.45
N SER A 596 10.13 -16.98 2.66
CA SER A 596 9.58 -15.79 3.30
C SER A 596 10.08 -15.73 4.76
N VAL A 597 10.48 -14.55 5.22
CA VAL A 597 11.05 -14.33 6.55
C VAL A 597 10.48 -13.07 7.19
N LEU A 598 10.09 -13.18 8.45
CA LEU A 598 9.59 -12.06 9.25
C LEU A 598 10.78 -11.33 9.91
N PRO A 599 11.02 -10.04 9.63
CA PRO A 599 12.10 -9.30 10.27
C PRO A 599 11.91 -9.13 11.77
N ALA A 600 13.01 -9.10 12.51
CA ALA A 600 13.04 -8.53 13.84
C ALA A 600 12.92 -6.99 13.77
N ALA A 601 12.45 -6.37 14.86
CA ALA A 601 12.29 -4.91 14.96
C ALA A 601 13.58 -4.10 14.71
N ALA A 602 14.75 -4.73 14.80
CA ALA A 602 16.06 -4.16 14.46
C ALA A 602 16.40 -4.18 12.95
N GLY A 603 15.47 -4.60 12.08
CA GLY A 603 15.69 -4.70 10.63
C GLY A 603 16.63 -5.85 10.25
N THR A 604 16.52 -7.00 10.93
CA THR A 604 17.36 -8.19 10.72
C THR A 604 16.53 -9.45 10.49
N VAL A 605 17.07 -10.39 9.69
CA VAL A 605 16.48 -11.69 9.40
C VAL A 605 17.53 -12.80 9.46
N SER A 606 17.09 -14.02 9.78
CA SER A 606 17.91 -15.24 9.72
C SER A 606 17.07 -16.45 9.31
N THR A 607 17.61 -17.34 8.48
CA THR A 607 16.95 -18.58 8.04
C THR A 607 17.98 -19.61 7.58
N THR A 608 17.55 -20.75 7.02
CA THR A 608 18.43 -21.72 6.38
C THR A 608 17.92 -22.14 5.00
N LEU A 609 18.82 -22.21 4.02
CA LEU A 609 18.52 -22.65 2.65
C LEU A 609 19.08 -24.06 2.46
N ASN A 610 18.23 -25.00 2.03
CA ASN A 610 18.54 -26.44 2.08
C ASN A 610 18.53 -27.06 0.68
N PHE A 611 19.67 -27.56 0.25
CA PHE A 611 19.90 -28.07 -1.11
C PHE A 611 20.47 -29.49 -1.10
N LEU A 612 20.00 -30.35 -2.01
CA LEU A 612 20.60 -31.67 -2.22
C LEU A 612 21.90 -31.57 -3.03
N ALA A 613 22.75 -32.59 -2.94
CA ALA A 613 23.91 -32.71 -3.82
C ALA A 613 23.44 -33.02 -5.25
N ASP A 614 23.79 -32.16 -6.20
CA ASP A 614 23.48 -32.32 -7.62
C ASP A 614 24.73 -31.96 -8.46
N PRO A 615 25.25 -32.89 -9.29
CA PRO A 615 26.45 -32.65 -10.08
C PRO A 615 26.24 -31.76 -11.31
N GLN A 616 25.00 -31.35 -11.63
CA GLN A 616 24.71 -30.44 -12.74
C GLN A 616 24.96 -28.97 -12.38
N VAL A 617 25.10 -28.63 -11.09
CA VAL A 617 25.33 -27.25 -10.64
C VAL A 617 26.69 -26.73 -11.09
N ALA A 618 26.68 -25.72 -11.95
CA ALA A 618 27.86 -24.99 -12.42
C ALA A 618 27.93 -23.54 -11.90
N SER A 619 26.79 -22.93 -11.56
CA SER A 619 26.72 -21.58 -11.00
C SER A 619 25.58 -21.45 -9.97
N SER A 620 25.60 -20.38 -9.19
CA SER A 620 24.61 -20.09 -8.15
C SER A 620 24.37 -18.59 -7.98
N THR A 621 23.20 -18.24 -7.48
CA THR A 621 22.85 -16.87 -7.11
C THR A 621 22.03 -16.90 -5.82
N MET A 622 22.42 -16.12 -4.83
CA MET A 622 21.75 -15.97 -3.54
C MET A 622 21.38 -14.50 -3.34
N TRP A 623 20.17 -14.23 -2.84
CA TRP A 623 19.72 -12.87 -2.60
C TRP A 623 18.70 -12.77 -1.47
N VAL A 624 18.54 -11.53 -0.99
CA VAL A 624 17.42 -11.10 -0.16
C VAL A 624 16.65 -10.02 -0.90
N GLU A 625 15.33 -10.01 -0.71
CA GLU A 625 14.38 -9.02 -1.17
C GLU A 625 13.66 -8.45 0.07
N SER A 626 13.63 -7.13 0.20
CA SER A 626 12.81 -6.42 1.19
C SER A 626 12.00 -5.35 0.48
N PRO A 627 10.67 -5.31 0.64
CA PRO A 627 9.90 -4.11 0.36
C PRO A 627 10.44 -2.94 1.21
N ASP A 628 10.51 -1.74 0.65
CA ASP A 628 10.72 -0.51 1.43
C ASP A 628 9.39 0.04 2.00
N ARG A 629 9.45 1.18 2.70
CA ARG A 629 8.25 1.85 3.25
C ARG A 629 7.22 2.31 2.20
N TYR A 630 7.55 2.20 0.91
CA TYR A 630 6.71 2.53 -0.23
C TYR A 630 6.40 1.30 -1.11
N ARG A 631 6.64 0.08 -0.59
CA ARG A 631 6.43 -1.22 -1.26
C ARG A 631 7.26 -1.40 -2.55
N ARG A 632 8.40 -0.71 -2.67
CA ARG A 632 9.38 -0.97 -3.73
C ARG A 632 10.26 -2.13 -3.29
N ASN A 633 10.43 -3.13 -4.15
CA ASN A 633 11.25 -4.29 -3.84
C ASN A 633 12.73 -3.95 -3.96
N ILE A 634 13.41 -3.84 -2.83
CA ILE A 634 14.85 -3.59 -2.76
C ILE A 634 15.57 -4.93 -2.60
N GLN A 635 16.44 -5.26 -3.55
CA GLN A 635 17.05 -6.58 -3.68
C GLN A 635 18.58 -6.50 -3.59
N SER A 636 19.22 -7.57 -3.11
CA SER A 636 20.70 -7.62 -2.99
C SER A 636 21.22 -9.02 -3.32
N TYR A 637 21.91 -9.14 -4.45
CA TYR A 637 22.33 -10.39 -5.08
C TYR A 637 23.82 -10.65 -4.95
N TYR A 638 24.18 -11.90 -4.67
CA TYR A 638 25.54 -12.43 -4.76
C TYR A 638 25.56 -13.57 -5.77
N PHE A 639 26.49 -13.51 -6.73
CA PHE A 639 26.68 -14.50 -7.78
C PHE A 639 27.92 -15.36 -7.52
N LYS A 640 27.91 -16.59 -8.05
CA LYS A 640 28.98 -17.59 -7.92
C LYS A 640 29.02 -18.50 -9.14
#